data_AF-A0A940RZB2-F1
#
_entry.id   AF-A0A940RZB2-F1
#
_cell.length_a   1.000
_cell.length_b   1.000
_cell.length_c   1.000
_cell.angle_alpha   90.00
_cell.angle_beta   90.00
_cell.angle_gamma   90.00
#
_symmetry.space_group_name_H-M   'P 1'
#
loop_
_entity.id
_entity.type
_entity.pdbx_description
1 polymer ?
#
loop_
_entity_poly.entity_id
_entity_poly.type
_entity_poly.pdbx_seq_one_letter_code
_entity_poly.pdbx_strand_id
1 'polypeptide(L)'
;GALAAFATTRAARLAAFLTAVRDVCEGRHARPGAPARLFVVERDSTDVARWLALACATLPRGYARRLTFTTYTRRPGRAPQQIVGVLPADAASLTGRKGLDGASRVFDGTVHGDAGELPDAGARLAADPTDTTATWAATAARVWLAGAPEVFEAAGALPDGRLSAGALACAALGAGVALDAEARAEAAAWARLHARVLDADVVDRVVTALCEPAGERSPAEAAALARLLGALGMTASPATTARLGALVLALAVRMPSAVPELPVARLAALPASVKDRLAGDLAEELRAGVAGGSAGVADPPTLLRVAGVLGVECADLLPGVAGRLAAALAADPEGAWSPAVEAVLDEQFELRTELLSALDARAAEDPAAAVRLMAVTALELTGVQALPHLRMCAGAPRGGGPARERVGALHDALRRAGVSPLAEPLVLRTAVRLVWDEALPTAAEARQMLDETGSDAHRVAGTWHVLVRSALEAPADDPAAPALAPGLLRCFPDTIGPGPRDALRLLEFAGALEGGRVAAPWVEPALAAREAARVHGPVAPAVLDRLAAALAGRLLSRERPDGELYALIHRGDAALLAAYTAAARSDQVAARLRTVPVYAADCFAAWTSLPGATGDWDQARTALLDKVLRPAVRALPAPDLAEVERHLEAAGAHRAEEFRASLRL
;
A
#
# COMPACT_ATOMS: atom_id res chain seq x y z
N GLY A 1 4.49 -60.04 -18.62
CA GLY A 1 3.69 -61.03 -17.85
C GLY A 1 2.20 -60.79 -18.04
N ALA A 2 1.34 -61.77 -17.74
CA ALA A 2 -0.10 -61.70 -17.99
C ALA A 2 -0.82 -60.50 -17.32
N LEU A 3 -0.34 -60.04 -16.14
CA LEU A 3 -0.88 -58.87 -15.45
C LEU A 3 -0.51 -57.54 -16.12
N ALA A 4 0.71 -57.41 -16.66
CA ALA A 4 1.12 -56.22 -17.38
C ALA A 4 0.30 -56.05 -18.67
N ALA A 5 0.06 -57.14 -19.41
CA ALA A 5 -0.82 -57.12 -20.59
C ALA A 5 -2.25 -56.67 -20.23
N PHE A 6 -2.78 -57.17 -19.10
CA PHE A 6 -4.09 -56.75 -18.59
C PHE A 6 -4.11 -55.24 -18.23
N ALA A 7 -3.07 -54.74 -17.56
CA ALA A 7 -2.93 -53.33 -17.24
C ALA A 7 -2.89 -52.45 -18.51
N THR A 8 -2.17 -52.87 -19.55
CA THR A 8 -2.12 -52.17 -20.84
C THR A 8 -3.50 -52.10 -21.51
N THR A 9 -4.25 -53.21 -21.53
CA THR A 9 -5.61 -53.20 -22.09
C THR A 9 -6.53 -52.22 -21.35
N ARG A 10 -6.29 -51.96 -20.06
CA ARG A 10 -7.11 -51.10 -19.20
C ARG A 10 -6.43 -49.79 -18.77
N ALA A 11 -5.45 -49.32 -19.55
CA ALA A 11 -4.59 -48.18 -19.23
C ALA A 11 -5.34 -46.94 -18.72
N ALA A 12 -6.39 -46.53 -19.44
CA ALA A 12 -7.18 -45.34 -19.13
C ALA A 12 -7.87 -45.35 -17.75
N ARG A 13 -8.02 -46.52 -17.12
CA ARG A 13 -8.75 -46.68 -15.85
C ARG A 13 -7.86 -47.05 -14.67
N LEU A 14 -6.60 -47.40 -14.94
CA LEU A 14 -5.70 -47.99 -13.97
C LEU A 14 -5.41 -47.05 -12.79
N ALA A 15 -5.14 -45.76 -13.07
CA ALA A 15 -4.91 -44.77 -12.03
C ALA A 15 -6.15 -44.57 -11.14
N ALA A 16 -7.34 -44.44 -11.73
CA ALA A 16 -8.59 -44.27 -10.98
C ALA A 16 -8.89 -45.47 -10.06
N PHE A 17 -8.65 -46.69 -10.55
CA PHE A 17 -8.77 -47.90 -9.75
C PHE A 17 -7.79 -47.89 -8.56
N LEU A 18 -6.52 -47.60 -8.81
CA LEU A 18 -5.48 -47.59 -7.77
C LEU A 18 -5.72 -46.50 -6.72
N THR A 19 -6.20 -45.32 -7.12
CA THR A 19 -6.69 -44.28 -6.21
C THR A 19 -7.77 -44.82 -5.29
N ALA A 20 -8.81 -45.44 -5.85
CA ALA A 20 -9.92 -45.96 -5.06
C ALA A 20 -9.50 -47.10 -4.11
N VAL A 21 -8.58 -47.95 -4.53
CA VAL A 21 -8.00 -49.01 -3.68
C VAL A 21 -7.20 -48.41 -2.53
N ARG A 22 -6.40 -47.37 -2.79
CA ARG A 22 -5.61 -46.69 -1.75
C ARG A 22 -6.50 -45.99 -0.74
N ASP A 23 -7.55 -45.30 -1.19
CA ASP A 23 -8.55 -44.68 -0.30
C ASP A 23 -9.15 -45.70 0.67
N VAL A 24 -9.56 -46.87 0.15
CA VAL A 24 -10.11 -47.97 0.96
C VAL A 24 -9.08 -48.50 1.95
N CYS A 25 -7.81 -48.62 1.55
CA CYS A 25 -6.73 -49.10 2.40
C CYS A 25 -6.38 -48.14 3.55
N GLU A 26 -6.34 -46.84 3.27
CA GLU A 26 -6.05 -45.80 4.26
C GLU A 26 -7.26 -45.46 5.13
N GLY A 27 -8.43 -46.06 4.85
CA GLY A 27 -9.67 -45.77 5.57
C GLY A 27 -10.20 -44.37 5.29
N ARG A 28 -9.74 -43.72 4.21
CA ARG A 28 -10.29 -42.43 3.78
C ARG A 28 -11.75 -42.63 3.43
N HIS A 29 -12.61 -41.75 3.95
CA HIS A 29 -14.07 -41.84 3.82
C HIS A 29 -14.73 -43.00 4.58
N ALA A 30 -14.01 -43.73 5.45
CA ALA A 30 -14.64 -44.64 6.41
C ALA A 30 -15.42 -43.85 7.46
N ARG A 31 -16.63 -44.29 7.80
CA ARG A 31 -17.42 -43.72 8.90
C ARG A 31 -17.28 -44.59 10.15
N PRO A 32 -17.49 -44.04 11.36
CA PRO A 32 -17.59 -44.87 12.57
C PRO A 32 -18.65 -45.98 12.37
N GLY A 33 -18.22 -47.24 12.43
CA GLY A 33 -19.09 -48.41 12.26
C GLY A 33 -19.35 -48.86 10.81
N ALA A 34 -18.83 -48.17 9.78
CA ALA A 34 -19.00 -48.57 8.37
C ALA A 34 -17.70 -48.38 7.56
N PRO A 35 -17.00 -49.47 7.16
CA PRO A 35 -15.77 -49.38 6.39
C PRO A 35 -16.03 -48.88 4.97
N ALA A 36 -15.05 -48.19 4.37
CA ALA A 36 -15.09 -47.81 2.96
C ALA A 36 -15.14 -49.05 2.06
N ARG A 37 -15.95 -49.01 1.00
CA ARG A 37 -16.17 -50.13 0.08
C ARG A 37 -15.98 -49.72 -1.38
N LEU A 38 -15.35 -50.61 -2.15
CA LEU A 38 -15.16 -50.47 -3.59
C LEU A 38 -15.83 -51.63 -4.33
N PHE A 39 -16.81 -51.30 -5.18
CA PHE A 39 -17.46 -52.27 -6.07
C PHE A 39 -16.77 -52.24 -7.43
N VAL A 40 -16.29 -53.38 -7.91
CA VAL A 40 -15.58 -53.51 -9.19
C VAL A 40 -16.46 -54.27 -10.17
N VAL A 41 -16.98 -53.58 -11.19
CA VAL A 41 -17.83 -54.19 -12.23
C VAL A 41 -16.98 -54.57 -13.43
N GLU A 42 -16.92 -55.86 -13.78
CA GLU A 42 -16.20 -56.34 -14.97
C GLU A 42 -16.99 -57.45 -15.66
N ARG A 43 -16.65 -57.72 -16.93
CA ARG A 43 -17.35 -58.73 -17.75
C ARG A 43 -17.21 -60.16 -17.22
N ASP A 44 -16.08 -60.47 -16.58
CA ASP A 44 -15.80 -61.76 -15.95
C ASP A 44 -15.11 -61.56 -14.59
N SER A 45 -15.43 -62.44 -13.64
CA SER A 45 -14.75 -62.62 -12.36
C SER A 45 -13.23 -62.78 -12.47
N THR A 46 -12.73 -63.33 -13.58
CA THR A 46 -11.28 -63.44 -13.85
C THR A 46 -10.64 -62.06 -13.99
N ASP A 47 -11.31 -61.10 -14.62
CA ASP A 47 -10.80 -59.73 -14.75
C ASP A 47 -10.83 -58.98 -13.41
N VAL A 48 -11.84 -59.22 -12.58
CA VAL A 48 -11.84 -58.74 -11.18
C VAL A 48 -10.64 -59.31 -10.41
N ALA A 49 -10.35 -60.61 -10.57
CA ALA A 49 -9.19 -61.23 -9.93
C ALA A 49 -7.86 -60.62 -10.40
N ARG A 50 -7.75 -60.25 -11.69
CA ARG A 50 -6.58 -59.53 -12.23
C ARG A 50 -6.44 -58.12 -11.68
N TRP A 51 -7.54 -57.37 -11.54
CA TRP A 51 -7.55 -56.07 -10.86
C TRP A 51 -7.07 -56.17 -9.42
N LEU A 52 -7.54 -57.18 -8.68
CA LEU A 52 -7.13 -57.42 -7.29
C LEU A 52 -5.65 -57.85 -7.21
N ALA A 53 -5.18 -58.67 -8.14
CA ALA A 53 -3.76 -59.05 -8.22
C ALA A 53 -2.86 -57.83 -8.48
N LEU A 54 -3.26 -56.91 -9.37
CA LEU A 54 -2.56 -55.64 -9.60
C LEU A 54 -2.50 -54.79 -8.32
N ALA A 55 -3.64 -54.63 -7.63
CA ALA A 55 -3.70 -53.90 -6.36
C ALA A 55 -2.77 -54.50 -5.30
N CYS A 56 -2.84 -55.81 -5.08
CA CYS A 56 -2.02 -56.50 -4.08
C CYS A 56 -0.52 -56.42 -4.38
N ALA A 57 -0.11 -56.42 -5.64
CA ALA A 57 1.29 -56.27 -6.04
C ALA A 57 1.79 -54.81 -5.90
N THR A 58 0.90 -53.83 -6.05
CA THR A 58 1.22 -52.40 -5.93
C THR A 58 1.35 -51.96 -4.46
N LEU A 59 0.52 -52.51 -3.57
CA LEU A 59 0.45 -52.11 -2.16
C LEU A 59 1.57 -52.72 -1.30
N PRO A 60 1.92 -52.09 -0.15
CA PRO A 60 2.76 -52.74 0.85
C PRO A 60 2.13 -54.04 1.36
N ARG A 61 2.97 -55.04 1.69
CA ARG A 61 2.52 -56.37 2.16
C ARG A 61 1.54 -56.30 3.35
N GLY A 62 1.73 -55.35 4.27
CA GLY A 62 0.84 -55.15 5.41
C GLY A 62 -0.57 -54.68 5.01
N TYR A 63 -0.69 -53.83 3.98
CA TYR A 63 -1.99 -53.41 3.45
C TYR A 63 -2.62 -54.51 2.60
N ALA A 64 -1.84 -55.15 1.73
CA ALA A 64 -2.31 -56.27 0.90
C ALA A 64 -2.89 -57.42 1.74
N ARG A 65 -2.28 -57.74 2.90
CA ARG A 65 -2.79 -58.79 3.81
C ARG A 65 -4.08 -58.41 4.54
N ARG A 66 -4.36 -57.11 4.71
CA ARG A 66 -5.56 -56.62 5.40
C ARG A 66 -6.74 -56.43 4.45
N LEU A 67 -6.50 -56.40 3.14
CA LEU A 67 -7.54 -56.27 2.13
C LEU A 67 -8.46 -57.49 2.16
N THR A 68 -9.75 -57.25 2.38
CA THR A 68 -10.80 -58.27 2.22
C THR A 68 -11.51 -58.07 0.89
N PHE A 69 -11.59 -59.14 0.09
CA PHE A 69 -12.20 -59.05 -1.24
C PHE A 69 -12.96 -60.30 -1.65
N THR A 70 -13.91 -60.16 -2.57
CA THR A 70 -14.54 -61.26 -3.30
C THR A 70 -14.49 -60.97 -4.80
N THR A 71 -14.18 -61.96 -5.63
CA THR A 71 -14.10 -61.79 -7.10
C THR A 71 -15.47 -61.77 -7.76
N TYR A 72 -16.51 -62.28 -7.08
CA TYR A 72 -17.89 -62.26 -7.54
C TYR A 72 -18.89 -62.45 -6.38
N THR A 73 -20.05 -61.79 -6.46
CA THR A 73 -21.23 -62.11 -5.65
C THR A 73 -22.52 -61.67 -6.36
N ARG A 74 -23.59 -62.47 -6.22
CA ARG A 74 -24.94 -62.12 -6.69
C ARG A 74 -25.63 -61.05 -5.84
N ARG A 75 -25.10 -60.75 -4.64
CA ARG A 75 -25.70 -59.80 -3.69
C ARG A 75 -24.63 -58.83 -3.17
N PRO A 76 -24.11 -57.92 -4.01
CA PRO A 76 -22.97 -57.08 -3.67
C PRO A 76 -23.21 -56.19 -2.43
N GLY A 77 -24.45 -55.72 -2.24
CA GLY A 77 -24.81 -54.92 -1.05
C GLY A 77 -24.69 -55.61 0.31
N ARG A 78 -24.65 -56.95 0.34
CA ARG A 78 -24.57 -57.75 1.58
C ARG A 78 -23.18 -58.36 1.80
N ALA A 79 -22.24 -58.13 0.89
CA ALA A 79 -20.88 -58.62 1.03
C ALA A 79 -20.16 -57.89 2.18
N PRO A 80 -19.55 -58.61 3.14
CA PRO A 80 -18.80 -57.99 4.22
C PRO A 80 -17.42 -57.47 3.78
N GLN A 81 -16.96 -57.84 2.58
CA GLN A 81 -15.64 -57.49 2.05
C GLN A 81 -15.53 -56.01 1.67
N GLN A 82 -14.32 -55.49 1.69
CA GLN A 82 -14.00 -54.11 1.30
C GLN A 82 -14.04 -53.92 -0.22
N ILE A 83 -13.49 -54.87 -0.98
CA ILE A 83 -13.53 -54.83 -2.45
C ILE A 83 -14.44 -55.96 -2.97
N VAL A 84 -15.47 -55.60 -3.72
CA VAL A 84 -16.53 -56.54 -4.11
C VAL A 84 -16.64 -56.59 -5.64
N GLY A 85 -16.34 -57.75 -6.22
CA GLY A 85 -16.52 -58.04 -7.63
C GLY A 85 -17.98 -58.24 -8.01
N VAL A 86 -18.40 -57.61 -9.11
CA VAL A 86 -19.79 -57.58 -9.57
C VAL A 86 -19.83 -57.81 -11.07
N LEU A 87 -20.74 -58.67 -11.54
CA LEU A 87 -20.98 -58.84 -12.98
C LEU A 87 -22.02 -57.81 -13.46
N PRO A 88 -22.06 -57.44 -14.74
CA PRO A 88 -22.93 -56.36 -15.23
C PRO A 88 -24.42 -56.61 -14.95
N ALA A 89 -24.86 -57.88 -15.01
CA ALA A 89 -26.23 -58.27 -14.69
C ALA A 89 -26.63 -57.99 -13.23
N ASP A 90 -25.66 -58.04 -12.30
CA ASP A 90 -25.88 -57.83 -10.86
C ASP A 90 -25.62 -56.36 -10.44
N ALA A 91 -25.04 -55.54 -11.33
CA ALA A 91 -24.69 -54.14 -11.07
C ALA A 91 -25.90 -53.20 -10.93
N ALA A 92 -27.06 -53.57 -11.48
CA ALA A 92 -28.32 -52.82 -11.29
C ALA A 92 -28.78 -52.75 -9.82
N SER A 93 -28.29 -53.65 -8.95
CA SER A 93 -28.52 -53.57 -7.51
C SER A 93 -27.70 -52.47 -6.81
N LEU A 94 -26.80 -51.80 -7.54
CA LEU A 94 -25.94 -50.70 -7.09
C LEU A 94 -26.39 -49.34 -7.65
N THR A 95 -27.20 -49.31 -8.72
CA THR A 95 -27.80 -48.08 -9.25
C THR A 95 -28.82 -47.55 -8.23
N GLY A 96 -28.47 -46.44 -7.57
CA GLY A 96 -29.19 -45.91 -6.40
C GLY A 96 -28.34 -45.85 -5.12
N ARG A 97 -27.14 -46.47 -5.08
CA ARG A 97 -26.16 -46.26 -3.99
C ARG A 97 -25.04 -45.27 -4.32
N LYS A 98 -24.93 -44.83 -5.58
CA LYS A 98 -24.10 -43.68 -5.96
C LYS A 98 -24.62 -42.45 -5.18
N GLY A 99 -23.87 -41.99 -4.19
CA GLY A 99 -24.11 -40.72 -3.50
C GLY A 99 -24.88 -40.76 -2.17
N LEU A 100 -25.51 -41.87 -1.76
CA LEU A 100 -26.32 -41.91 -0.52
C LEU A 100 -25.51 -42.16 0.77
N ASP A 101 -24.42 -42.95 0.71
CA ASP A 101 -23.64 -43.32 1.91
C ASP A 101 -22.24 -42.67 1.99
N GLY A 102 -21.76 -41.99 0.95
CA GLY A 102 -20.45 -41.32 0.90
C GLY A 102 -19.20 -42.23 1.00
N ALA A 103 -19.31 -43.42 1.61
CA ALA A 103 -18.23 -44.36 1.89
C ALA A 103 -18.11 -45.51 0.85
N SER A 104 -19.07 -45.63 -0.05
CA SER A 104 -19.12 -46.69 -1.08
C SER A 104 -18.86 -46.12 -2.47
N ARG A 105 -17.90 -46.67 -3.21
CA ARG A 105 -17.54 -46.27 -4.58
C ARG A 105 -17.75 -47.41 -5.57
N VAL A 106 -18.18 -47.09 -6.79
CA VAL A 106 -18.36 -48.05 -7.87
C VAL A 106 -17.36 -47.74 -8.97
N PHE A 107 -16.45 -48.69 -9.22
CA PHE A 107 -15.55 -48.70 -10.36
C PHE A 107 -16.15 -49.63 -11.43
N ASP A 108 -16.71 -49.03 -12.48
CA ASP A 108 -17.23 -49.80 -13.61
C ASP A 108 -16.14 -49.96 -14.66
N GLY A 109 -15.71 -51.19 -14.91
CA GLY A 109 -14.73 -51.60 -15.91
C GLY A 109 -15.33 -51.96 -17.27
N THR A 110 -16.66 -51.93 -17.44
CA THR A 110 -17.35 -52.39 -18.65
C THR A 110 -17.79 -51.29 -19.61
N VAL A 111 -17.93 -50.05 -19.13
CA VAL A 111 -18.27 -48.88 -19.95
C VAL A 111 -17.11 -48.57 -20.91
N HIS A 112 -17.35 -48.53 -22.21
CA HIS A 112 -16.41 -48.01 -23.22
C HIS A 112 -16.80 -46.55 -23.51
N GLY A 113 -16.04 -45.61 -22.95
CA GLY A 113 -16.24 -44.17 -23.09
C GLY A 113 -15.17 -43.45 -22.29
N ASP A 114 -14.86 -42.22 -22.69
CA ASP A 114 -13.90 -41.34 -22.00
C ASP A 114 -14.08 -41.41 -20.50
N ALA A 115 -12.94 -41.53 -19.80
CA ALA A 115 -12.79 -41.65 -18.35
C ALA A 115 -14.09 -41.29 -17.61
N GLY A 116 -14.89 -42.30 -17.24
CA GLY A 116 -16.21 -42.08 -16.65
C GLY A 116 -16.11 -41.00 -15.58
N GLU A 117 -16.87 -39.91 -15.79
CA GLU A 117 -16.80 -38.63 -15.07
C GLU A 117 -16.12 -38.80 -13.71
N LEU A 118 -14.85 -38.37 -13.64
CA LEU A 118 -14.26 -37.93 -12.38
C LEU A 118 -15.32 -37.05 -11.71
N PRO A 119 -15.77 -37.32 -10.48
CA PRO A 119 -16.60 -36.36 -9.78
C PRO A 119 -15.82 -35.05 -9.76
N ASP A 120 -16.37 -34.07 -10.48
CA ASP A 120 -15.96 -32.69 -10.61
C ASP A 120 -14.59 -32.38 -9.99
N ALA A 121 -13.54 -32.39 -10.81
CA ALA A 121 -12.27 -31.78 -10.43
C ALA A 121 -12.44 -30.29 -10.07
N GLY A 122 -13.57 -29.67 -10.47
CA GLY A 122 -13.98 -28.32 -10.08
C GLY A 122 -14.64 -28.17 -8.70
N ALA A 123 -15.05 -29.26 -8.03
CA ALA A 123 -15.73 -29.20 -6.73
C ALA A 123 -14.86 -29.58 -5.52
N ARG A 124 -13.54 -29.75 -5.70
CA ARG A 124 -12.58 -29.76 -4.58
C ARG A 124 -12.12 -28.33 -4.26
N LEU A 125 -13.05 -27.49 -3.84
CA LEU A 125 -12.69 -26.29 -3.06
C LEU A 125 -12.07 -26.79 -1.74
N ALA A 126 -10.77 -26.57 -1.61
CA ALA A 126 -9.84 -27.04 -0.57
C ALA A 126 -9.46 -28.54 -0.64
N ALA A 127 -8.88 -28.99 -1.75
CA ALA A 127 -7.99 -30.16 -1.68
C ALA A 127 -6.82 -29.84 -0.75
N ASP A 128 -6.60 -30.68 0.26
CA ASP A 128 -5.39 -30.64 1.08
C ASP A 128 -4.17 -30.71 0.14
N PRO A 129 -3.29 -29.70 0.10
CA PRO A 129 -2.12 -29.69 -0.78
C PRO A 129 -1.12 -30.82 -0.46
N THR A 130 -1.32 -31.56 0.64
CA THR A 130 -0.54 -32.76 0.97
C THR A 130 -1.12 -34.07 0.42
N ASP A 131 -2.28 -34.03 -0.27
CA ASP A 131 -2.89 -35.23 -0.84
C ASP A 131 -2.21 -35.70 -2.13
N THR A 132 -1.15 -36.49 -1.98
CA THR A 132 -0.38 -37.07 -3.11
C THR A 132 -0.99 -38.36 -3.67
N THR A 133 -2.23 -38.71 -3.31
CA THR A 133 -2.85 -40.00 -3.64
C THR A 133 -3.02 -40.21 -5.14
N ALA A 134 -3.49 -39.17 -5.84
CA ALA A 134 -3.67 -39.20 -7.29
C ALA A 134 -2.33 -39.35 -8.01
N THR A 135 -1.29 -38.61 -7.59
CA THR A 135 0.05 -38.67 -8.16
C THR A 135 0.69 -40.05 -7.96
N TRP A 136 0.53 -40.64 -6.76
CA TRP A 136 0.97 -42.01 -6.50
C TRP A 136 0.27 -43.02 -7.43
N ALA A 137 -1.06 -42.92 -7.56
CA ALA A 137 -1.83 -43.86 -8.36
C ALA A 137 -1.51 -43.74 -9.87
N ALA A 138 -1.30 -42.52 -10.37
CA ALA A 138 -0.83 -42.26 -11.72
C ALA A 138 0.58 -42.85 -11.95
N THR A 139 1.49 -42.66 -10.99
CA THR A 139 2.85 -43.24 -11.05
C THR A 139 2.80 -44.76 -11.07
N ALA A 140 2.02 -45.38 -10.17
CA ALA A 140 1.85 -46.83 -10.12
C ALA A 140 1.23 -47.38 -11.42
N ALA A 141 0.28 -46.66 -12.02
CA ALA A 141 -0.27 -47.02 -13.32
C ALA A 141 0.81 -47.02 -14.41
N ARG A 142 1.68 -46.01 -14.45
CA ARG A 142 2.80 -45.96 -15.42
C ARG A 142 3.81 -47.08 -15.23
N VAL A 143 4.13 -47.45 -13.99
CA VAL A 143 5.00 -48.60 -13.68
C VAL A 143 4.44 -49.89 -14.29
N TRP A 144 3.13 -50.12 -14.16
CA TRP A 144 2.46 -51.27 -14.78
C TRP A 144 2.46 -51.21 -16.30
N LEU A 145 2.22 -50.03 -16.88
CA LEU A 145 2.22 -49.82 -18.33
C LEU A 145 3.62 -49.98 -18.95
N ALA A 146 4.66 -49.65 -18.20
CA ALA A 146 6.05 -49.91 -18.56
C ALA A 146 6.44 -51.39 -18.39
N GLY A 147 5.58 -52.21 -17.77
CA GLY A 147 5.84 -53.63 -17.55
C GLY A 147 6.90 -53.91 -16.49
N ALA A 148 7.12 -52.99 -15.54
CA ALA A 148 8.20 -53.04 -14.55
C ALA A 148 7.70 -53.19 -13.09
N PRO A 149 6.91 -54.22 -12.73
CA PRO A 149 6.33 -54.35 -11.39
C PRO A 149 7.38 -54.52 -10.26
N GLU A 150 8.62 -54.90 -10.59
CA GLU A 150 9.75 -54.94 -9.66
C GLU A 150 10.04 -53.57 -9.00
N VAL A 151 9.63 -52.47 -9.64
CA VAL A 151 9.74 -51.11 -9.09
C VAL A 151 8.97 -50.97 -7.77
N PHE A 152 7.87 -51.70 -7.57
CA PHE A 152 7.15 -51.65 -6.29
C PHE A 152 7.99 -52.24 -5.15
N GLU A 153 8.73 -53.32 -5.39
CA GLU A 153 9.65 -53.87 -4.39
C GLU A 153 10.79 -52.89 -4.10
N ALA A 154 11.37 -52.28 -5.14
CA ALA A 154 12.40 -51.24 -5.01
C ALA A 154 11.91 -50.03 -4.21
N ALA A 155 10.72 -49.51 -4.49
CA ALA A 155 10.10 -48.42 -3.73
C ALA A 155 9.83 -48.81 -2.26
N GLY A 156 9.61 -50.10 -1.97
CA GLY A 156 9.44 -50.61 -0.62
C GLY A 156 10.73 -50.71 0.18
N ALA A 157 11.89 -50.69 -0.47
CA ALA A 157 13.21 -50.67 0.16
C ALA A 157 13.69 -49.23 0.48
N LEU A 158 13.04 -48.21 -0.09
CA LEU A 158 13.31 -46.81 0.17
C LEU A 158 12.64 -46.34 1.49
N PRO A 159 13.15 -45.26 2.12
CA PRO A 159 12.47 -44.58 3.23
C PRO A 159 10.99 -44.27 2.91
N ASP A 160 10.12 -44.30 3.93
CA ASP A 160 8.66 -44.12 3.84
C ASP A 160 7.87 -45.19 3.05
N GLY A 161 8.55 -46.05 2.29
CA GLY A 161 7.99 -47.24 1.63
C GLY A 161 7.03 -46.96 0.46
N ARG A 162 6.35 -48.01 -0.02
CA ARG A 162 5.64 -48.05 -1.32
C ARG A 162 4.46 -47.08 -1.48
N LEU A 163 3.90 -46.55 -0.39
CA LEU A 163 2.77 -45.62 -0.46
C LEU A 163 3.20 -44.16 -0.60
N SER A 164 4.49 -43.86 -0.40
CA SER A 164 5.01 -42.53 -0.70
C SER A 164 4.98 -42.31 -2.22
N ALA A 165 4.30 -41.25 -2.66
CA ALA A 165 4.26 -40.86 -4.07
C ALA A 165 5.68 -40.58 -4.58
N GLY A 166 6.47 -39.84 -3.80
CA GLY A 166 7.85 -39.52 -4.11
C GLY A 166 8.78 -40.73 -4.11
N ALA A 167 8.70 -41.64 -3.14
CA ALA A 167 9.53 -42.85 -3.13
C ALA A 167 9.24 -43.75 -4.35
N LEU A 168 7.96 -43.92 -4.69
CA LEU A 168 7.56 -44.67 -5.87
C LEU A 168 8.04 -43.99 -7.16
N ALA A 169 7.90 -42.67 -7.25
CA ALA A 169 8.35 -41.90 -8.41
C ALA A 169 9.89 -41.95 -8.56
N CYS A 170 10.66 -41.88 -7.47
CA CYS A 170 12.11 -42.06 -7.50
C CYS A 170 12.52 -43.46 -7.97
N ALA A 171 11.87 -44.51 -7.46
CA ALA A 171 12.13 -45.88 -7.91
C ALA A 171 11.78 -46.08 -9.39
N ALA A 172 10.68 -45.48 -9.85
CA ALA A 172 10.24 -45.52 -11.24
C ALA A 172 11.23 -44.80 -12.18
N LEU A 173 11.72 -43.61 -11.80
CA LEU A 173 12.76 -42.89 -12.55
C LEU A 173 14.08 -43.69 -12.61
N GLY A 174 14.50 -44.27 -11.50
CA GLY A 174 15.70 -45.12 -11.45
C GLY A 174 15.62 -46.38 -12.32
N ALA A 175 14.40 -46.81 -12.67
CA ALA A 175 14.11 -47.91 -13.58
C ALA A 175 13.80 -47.46 -15.03
N GLY A 176 13.88 -46.17 -15.33
CA GLY A 176 13.65 -45.62 -16.68
C GLY A 176 12.17 -45.52 -17.07
N VAL A 177 11.24 -45.53 -16.11
CA VAL A 177 9.81 -45.31 -16.38
C VAL A 177 9.55 -43.82 -16.59
N ALA A 178 8.97 -43.46 -17.73
CA ALA A 178 8.59 -42.07 -18.02
C ALA A 178 7.47 -41.60 -17.08
N LEU A 179 7.61 -40.41 -16.50
CA LEU A 179 6.68 -39.80 -15.55
C LEU A 179 6.16 -38.44 -16.03
N ASP A 180 5.00 -38.00 -15.54
CA ASP A 180 4.50 -36.62 -15.73
C ASP A 180 5.19 -35.62 -14.80
N ALA A 181 4.88 -34.34 -14.99
CA ALA A 181 5.50 -33.25 -14.22
C ALA A 181 5.18 -33.35 -12.72
N GLU A 182 3.96 -33.75 -12.36
CA GLU A 182 3.52 -33.93 -10.97
C GLU A 182 4.32 -35.03 -10.26
N ALA A 183 4.48 -36.20 -10.89
CA ALA A 183 5.27 -37.28 -10.29
C ALA A 183 6.77 -36.96 -10.26
N ARG A 184 7.29 -36.20 -11.24
CA ARG A 184 8.69 -35.71 -11.20
C ARG A 184 8.89 -34.68 -10.08
N ALA A 185 7.92 -33.79 -9.85
CA ALA A 185 7.96 -32.86 -8.72
C ALA A 185 7.96 -33.60 -7.37
N GLU A 186 7.12 -34.62 -7.21
CA GLU A 186 7.11 -35.49 -6.02
C GLU A 186 8.43 -36.25 -5.83
N ALA A 187 9.01 -36.79 -6.91
CA ALA A 187 10.31 -37.43 -6.85
C ALA A 187 11.41 -36.46 -6.38
N ALA A 188 11.46 -35.24 -6.94
CA ALA A 188 12.43 -34.23 -6.55
C ALA A 188 12.24 -33.77 -5.09
N ALA A 189 10.99 -33.55 -4.67
CA ALA A 189 10.65 -33.16 -3.30
C ALA A 189 11.03 -34.23 -2.27
N TRP A 190 10.75 -35.50 -2.58
CA TRP A 190 11.10 -36.61 -1.69
C TRP A 190 12.60 -36.87 -1.67
N ALA A 191 13.28 -36.81 -2.82
CA ALA A 191 14.74 -36.95 -2.89
C ALA A 191 15.45 -35.88 -2.07
N ARG A 192 14.92 -34.65 -2.04
CA ARG A 192 15.44 -33.55 -1.21
C ARG A 192 15.41 -33.89 0.28
N LEU A 193 14.29 -34.44 0.77
CA LEU A 193 14.12 -34.82 2.18
C LEU A 193 15.07 -35.96 2.59
N HIS A 194 15.40 -36.84 1.64
CA HIS A 194 16.18 -38.05 1.89
C HIS A 194 17.62 -38.00 1.34
N ALA A 195 18.07 -36.85 0.83
CA ALA A 195 19.34 -36.72 0.11
C ALA A 195 20.57 -37.16 0.91
N ARG A 196 20.50 -37.15 2.25
CA ARG A 196 21.59 -37.57 3.15
C ARG A 196 21.58 -39.06 3.52
N VAL A 197 20.47 -39.74 3.26
CA VAL A 197 20.25 -41.15 3.64
C VAL A 197 20.32 -42.06 2.41
N LEU A 198 20.01 -41.52 1.24
CA LEU A 198 20.10 -42.25 -0.03
C LEU A 198 21.56 -42.51 -0.42
N ASP A 199 21.75 -43.67 -1.05
CA ASP A 199 23.00 -44.05 -1.68
C ASP A 199 23.33 -43.10 -2.86
N ALA A 200 24.61 -42.78 -3.03
CA ALA A 200 25.07 -41.83 -4.05
C ALA A 200 24.70 -42.27 -5.47
N ASP A 201 24.76 -43.57 -5.78
CA ASP A 201 24.41 -44.10 -7.11
C ASP A 201 22.90 -44.03 -7.37
N VAL A 202 22.09 -44.09 -6.31
CA VAL A 202 20.63 -43.89 -6.40
C VAL A 202 20.33 -42.41 -6.66
N VAL A 203 20.98 -41.51 -5.94
CA VAL A 203 20.83 -40.06 -6.13
C VAL A 203 21.23 -39.67 -7.56
N ASP A 204 22.39 -40.13 -8.04
CA ASP A 204 22.90 -39.80 -9.37
C ASP A 204 21.98 -40.30 -10.49
N ARG A 205 21.46 -41.51 -10.39
CA ARG A 205 20.48 -42.04 -11.37
C ARG A 205 19.19 -41.23 -11.39
N VAL A 206 18.61 -40.94 -10.22
CA VAL A 206 17.35 -40.19 -10.14
C VAL A 206 17.52 -38.77 -10.66
N VAL A 207 18.59 -38.07 -10.26
CA VAL A 207 18.84 -36.70 -10.73
C VAL A 207 19.12 -36.67 -12.24
N THR A 208 19.83 -37.66 -12.78
CA THR A 208 20.05 -37.79 -14.23
C THR A 208 18.73 -37.92 -14.97
N ALA A 209 17.83 -38.80 -14.51
CA ALA A 209 16.50 -38.97 -15.11
C ALA A 209 15.64 -37.69 -15.02
N LEU A 210 15.73 -36.93 -13.93
CA LEU A 210 15.05 -35.64 -13.78
C LEU A 210 15.62 -34.55 -14.72
N CYS A 211 16.89 -34.65 -15.12
CA CYS A 211 17.51 -33.70 -16.03
C CYS A 211 17.05 -33.87 -17.48
N GLU A 212 16.61 -35.07 -17.88
CA GLU A 212 16.20 -35.43 -19.24
C GLU A 212 14.73 -35.92 -19.30
N PRO A 213 13.74 -35.07 -19.01
CA PRO A 213 12.35 -35.48 -19.02
C PRO A 213 11.85 -35.67 -20.45
N ALA A 214 10.95 -36.65 -20.62
CA ALA A 214 10.29 -36.91 -21.90
C ALA A 214 9.14 -35.95 -22.23
N GLY A 215 8.82 -34.98 -21.36
CA GLY A 215 7.68 -34.07 -21.53
C GLY A 215 7.92 -32.67 -20.96
N GLU A 216 6.92 -31.80 -21.12
CA GLU A 216 6.96 -30.41 -20.62
C GLU A 216 7.10 -30.37 -19.09
N ARG A 217 7.77 -29.31 -18.60
CA ARG A 217 7.99 -29.07 -17.17
C ARG A 217 6.93 -28.13 -16.62
N SER A 218 6.45 -28.44 -15.42
CA SER A 218 5.53 -27.57 -14.69
C SER A 218 6.29 -26.61 -13.76
N PRO A 219 5.67 -25.50 -13.33
CA PRO A 219 6.23 -24.61 -12.32
C PRO A 219 6.57 -25.33 -10.99
N ALA A 220 5.73 -26.28 -10.57
CA ALA A 220 5.95 -27.06 -9.35
C ALA A 220 7.20 -27.95 -9.45
N GLU A 221 7.44 -28.55 -10.63
CA GLU A 221 8.65 -29.32 -10.89
C GLU A 221 9.90 -28.43 -10.84
N ALA A 222 9.87 -27.25 -11.47
CA ALA A 222 10.99 -26.31 -11.46
C ALA A 222 11.37 -25.88 -10.02
N ALA A 223 10.37 -25.55 -9.20
CA ALA A 223 10.58 -25.22 -7.79
C ALA A 223 11.20 -26.40 -7.00
N ALA A 224 10.71 -27.62 -7.23
CA ALA A 224 11.20 -28.82 -6.54
C ALA A 224 12.66 -29.14 -6.92
N LEU A 225 13.03 -28.96 -8.19
CA LEU A 225 14.41 -29.17 -8.67
C LEU A 225 15.40 -28.17 -8.07
N ALA A 226 15.02 -26.89 -7.96
CA ALA A 226 15.87 -25.87 -7.33
C ALA A 226 16.12 -26.17 -5.85
N ARG A 227 15.07 -26.59 -5.12
CA ARG A 227 15.19 -27.00 -3.71
C ARG A 227 16.00 -28.29 -3.55
N LEU A 228 15.86 -29.25 -4.47
CA LEU A 228 16.67 -30.46 -4.49
C LEU A 228 18.16 -30.10 -4.64
N LEU A 229 18.51 -29.24 -5.61
CA LEU A 229 19.88 -28.79 -5.83
C LEU A 229 20.50 -28.18 -4.56
N GLY A 230 19.74 -27.38 -3.80
CA GLY A 230 20.18 -26.83 -2.52
C GLY A 230 20.52 -27.91 -1.48
N ALA A 231 19.82 -29.05 -1.50
CA ALA A 231 19.96 -30.13 -0.52
C ALA A 231 21.04 -31.18 -0.86
N LEU A 232 21.48 -31.27 -2.13
CA LEU A 232 22.37 -32.34 -2.64
C LEU A 232 23.83 -32.32 -2.10
N GLY A 233 24.16 -31.44 -1.15
CA GLY A 233 25.36 -31.58 -0.30
C GLY A 233 26.66 -31.92 -1.04
N MET A 234 27.39 -32.90 -0.50
CA MET A 234 28.48 -33.64 -1.17
C MET A 234 28.02 -35.07 -1.54
N THR A 235 26.71 -35.31 -1.59
CA THR A 235 26.15 -36.68 -1.70
C THR A 235 25.97 -37.13 -3.15
N ALA A 236 25.78 -36.19 -4.08
CA ALA A 236 25.77 -36.47 -5.52
C ALA A 236 27.16 -36.24 -6.14
N SER A 237 27.43 -36.87 -7.28
CA SER A 237 28.68 -36.60 -8.01
C SER A 237 28.70 -35.16 -8.56
N PRO A 238 29.90 -34.54 -8.67
CA PRO A 238 30.03 -33.18 -9.22
C PRO A 238 29.42 -33.03 -10.62
N ALA A 239 29.49 -34.07 -11.45
CA ALA A 239 28.90 -34.07 -12.79
C ALA A 239 27.36 -34.00 -12.74
N THR A 240 26.72 -34.78 -11.86
CA THR A 240 25.27 -34.75 -11.63
C THR A 240 24.82 -33.40 -11.08
N THR A 241 25.51 -32.87 -10.07
CA THR A 241 25.21 -31.55 -9.50
C THR A 241 25.36 -30.45 -10.55
N ALA A 242 26.39 -30.52 -11.39
CA ALA A 242 26.59 -29.56 -12.47
C ALA A 242 25.45 -29.59 -13.50
N ARG A 243 24.98 -30.80 -13.85
CA ARG A 243 23.87 -30.99 -14.78
C ARG A 243 22.56 -30.42 -14.23
N LEU A 244 22.25 -30.72 -12.97
CA LEU A 244 21.06 -30.17 -12.31
C LEU A 244 21.15 -28.66 -12.16
N GLY A 245 22.33 -28.13 -11.80
CA GLY A 245 22.56 -26.68 -11.71
C GLY A 245 22.34 -25.97 -13.05
N ALA A 246 22.86 -26.53 -14.14
CA ALA A 246 22.62 -26.01 -15.49
C ALA A 246 21.13 -25.98 -15.85
N LEU A 247 20.40 -27.04 -15.52
CA LEU A 247 18.97 -27.11 -15.73
C LEU A 247 18.22 -26.06 -14.90
N VAL A 248 18.52 -25.93 -13.61
CA VAL A 248 17.86 -24.97 -12.71
C VAL A 248 18.07 -23.54 -13.22
N LEU A 249 19.26 -23.18 -13.71
CA LEU A 249 19.53 -21.88 -14.32
C LEU A 249 18.67 -21.65 -15.57
N ALA A 250 18.60 -22.62 -16.48
CA ALA A 250 17.77 -22.51 -17.68
C ALA A 250 16.27 -22.37 -17.33
N LEU A 251 15.78 -23.06 -16.30
CA LEU A 251 14.40 -22.94 -15.83
C LEU A 251 14.15 -21.59 -15.16
N ALA A 252 15.10 -21.05 -14.41
CA ALA A 252 14.98 -19.74 -13.79
C ALA A 252 14.92 -18.60 -14.82
N VAL A 253 15.55 -18.75 -16.00
CA VAL A 253 15.39 -17.80 -17.11
C VAL A 253 14.01 -17.92 -17.77
N ARG A 254 13.57 -19.14 -18.05
CA ARG A 254 12.32 -19.42 -18.81
C ARG A 254 11.04 -19.31 -17.98
N MET A 255 11.12 -19.57 -16.68
CA MET A 255 10.01 -19.59 -15.74
C MET A 255 10.43 -18.94 -14.41
N PRO A 256 10.77 -17.63 -14.40
CA PRO A 256 11.39 -16.99 -13.24
C PRO A 256 10.52 -17.05 -11.98
N SER A 257 9.20 -16.87 -12.09
CA SER A 257 8.28 -16.97 -10.96
C SER A 257 8.10 -18.39 -10.39
N ALA A 258 8.54 -19.42 -11.12
CA ALA A 258 8.50 -20.79 -10.65
C ALA A 258 9.70 -21.16 -9.77
N VAL A 259 10.77 -20.34 -9.77
CA VAL A 259 12.03 -20.62 -9.06
C VAL A 259 12.37 -19.48 -8.10
N PRO A 260 11.54 -19.22 -7.07
CA PRO A 260 11.73 -18.08 -6.17
C PRO A 260 12.99 -18.23 -5.28
N GLU A 261 13.39 -19.47 -4.97
CA GLU A 261 14.54 -19.77 -4.12
C GLU A 261 15.69 -20.36 -4.95
N LEU A 262 16.60 -19.49 -5.40
CA LEU A 262 17.82 -19.92 -6.08
C LEU A 262 18.91 -20.29 -5.07
N PRO A 263 19.49 -21.52 -5.14
CA PRO A 263 20.62 -21.91 -4.31
C PRO A 263 21.93 -21.31 -4.85
N VAL A 264 22.08 -19.97 -4.76
CA VAL A 264 23.18 -19.20 -5.40
C VAL A 264 24.56 -19.75 -5.06
N ALA A 265 24.82 -20.12 -3.80
CA ALA A 265 26.11 -20.69 -3.40
C ALA A 265 26.47 -21.99 -4.18
N ARG A 266 25.47 -22.81 -4.51
CA ARG A 266 25.67 -24.03 -5.32
C ARG A 266 25.85 -23.70 -6.79
N LEU A 267 25.08 -22.75 -7.29
CA LEU A 267 25.13 -22.31 -8.68
C LEU A 267 26.45 -21.58 -9.01
N ALA A 268 26.98 -20.79 -8.07
CA ALA A 268 28.27 -20.13 -8.18
C ALA A 268 29.43 -21.12 -8.29
N ALA A 269 29.32 -22.27 -7.60
CA ALA A 269 30.31 -23.35 -7.59
C ALA A 269 30.30 -24.23 -8.86
N LEU A 270 29.41 -23.96 -9.82
CA LEU A 270 29.40 -24.68 -11.10
C LEU A 270 30.71 -24.48 -11.88
N PRO A 271 31.17 -25.49 -12.65
CA PRO A 271 32.34 -25.35 -13.50
C PRO A 271 32.21 -24.16 -14.45
N ALA A 272 33.29 -23.39 -14.63
CA ALA A 272 33.30 -22.21 -15.51
C ALA A 272 32.81 -22.55 -16.93
N SER A 273 33.26 -23.67 -17.50
CA SER A 273 32.85 -24.12 -18.84
C SER A 273 31.35 -24.42 -18.99
N VAL A 274 30.64 -24.72 -17.89
CA VAL A 274 29.18 -24.87 -17.89
C VAL A 274 28.52 -23.50 -17.84
N LYS A 275 29.03 -22.59 -17.00
CA LYS A 275 28.53 -21.22 -16.88
C LYS A 275 28.70 -20.44 -18.19
N ASP A 276 29.87 -20.52 -18.82
CA ASP A 276 30.18 -19.82 -20.08
C ASP A 276 29.25 -20.28 -21.23
N ARG A 277 28.97 -21.59 -21.30
CA ARG A 277 28.03 -22.14 -22.29
C ARG A 277 26.62 -21.64 -22.05
N LEU A 278 26.14 -21.71 -20.81
CA LEU A 278 24.80 -21.23 -20.44
C LEU A 278 24.66 -19.72 -20.64
N ALA A 279 25.72 -18.95 -20.34
CA ALA A 279 25.75 -17.51 -20.59
C ALA A 279 25.60 -17.24 -22.09
N GLY A 280 26.34 -17.95 -22.95
CA GLY A 280 26.20 -17.84 -24.40
C GLY A 280 24.79 -18.20 -24.91
N ASP A 281 24.20 -19.27 -24.36
CA ASP A 281 22.88 -19.77 -24.80
C ASP A 281 21.71 -18.91 -24.29
N LEU A 282 21.82 -18.29 -23.11
CA LEU A 282 20.71 -17.65 -22.40
C LEU A 282 20.84 -16.12 -22.28
N ALA A 283 21.97 -15.50 -22.64
CA ALA A 283 22.21 -14.08 -22.39
C ALA A 283 21.13 -13.15 -23.00
N GLU A 284 20.72 -13.39 -24.25
CA GLU A 284 19.71 -12.55 -24.90
C GLU A 284 18.33 -12.69 -24.23
N GLU A 285 17.91 -13.94 -23.98
CA GLU A 285 16.64 -14.24 -23.29
C GLU A 285 16.61 -13.63 -21.88
N LEU A 286 17.73 -13.77 -21.15
CA LEU A 286 17.91 -13.21 -19.81
C LEU A 286 17.82 -11.69 -19.80
N ARG A 287 18.57 -11.01 -20.69
CA ARG A 287 18.55 -9.54 -20.80
C ARG A 287 17.18 -9.04 -21.22
N ALA A 288 16.49 -9.70 -22.15
CA ALA A 288 15.14 -9.35 -22.56
C ALA A 288 14.12 -9.50 -21.41
N GLY A 289 14.25 -10.57 -20.61
CA GLY A 289 13.45 -10.78 -19.41
C GLY A 289 13.68 -9.70 -18.34
N VAL A 290 14.94 -9.36 -18.05
CA VAL A 290 15.31 -8.26 -17.13
C VAL A 290 14.78 -6.91 -17.63
N ALA A 291 14.83 -6.65 -18.93
CA ALA A 291 14.31 -5.42 -19.52
C ALA A 291 12.78 -5.31 -19.40
N GLY A 292 12.05 -6.43 -19.21
CA GLY A 292 10.59 -6.48 -19.10
C GLY A 292 9.88 -6.74 -20.43
N GLY A 293 10.56 -7.33 -21.41
CA GLY A 293 10.08 -7.51 -22.78
C GLY A 293 9.07 -8.64 -23.02
N SER A 294 8.66 -9.41 -22.00
CA SER A 294 7.64 -10.45 -22.15
C SER A 294 6.36 -10.09 -21.38
N ALA A 295 5.22 -10.22 -22.06
CA ALA A 295 3.91 -9.93 -21.51
C ALA A 295 3.60 -10.83 -20.30
N GLY A 296 3.83 -10.32 -19.09
CA GLY A 296 3.02 -10.66 -17.92
C GLY A 296 3.67 -11.40 -16.75
N VAL A 297 4.88 -11.96 -16.85
CA VAL A 297 5.46 -12.78 -15.74
C VAL A 297 6.99 -12.72 -15.75
N ALA A 298 7.58 -11.57 -15.48
CA ALA A 298 9.02 -11.49 -15.17
C ALA A 298 9.18 -11.16 -13.69
N ASP A 299 10.07 -11.88 -13.01
CA ASP A 299 10.59 -11.56 -11.68
C ASP A 299 12.04 -11.06 -11.88
N PRO A 300 12.24 -9.75 -12.19
CA PRO A 300 13.57 -9.20 -12.49
C PRO A 300 14.61 -9.45 -11.39
N PRO A 301 14.28 -9.40 -10.07
CA PRO A 301 15.18 -9.84 -9.01
C PRO A 301 15.80 -11.21 -9.27
N THR A 302 14.97 -12.23 -9.51
CA THR A 302 15.45 -13.61 -9.78
C THR A 302 16.33 -13.66 -11.02
N LEU A 303 15.95 -12.98 -12.11
CA LEU A 303 16.75 -12.94 -13.33
C LEU A 303 18.10 -12.23 -13.14
N LEU A 304 18.17 -11.14 -12.36
CA LEU A 304 19.43 -10.47 -12.05
C LEU A 304 20.38 -11.36 -11.23
N ARG A 305 19.84 -12.18 -10.32
CA ARG A 305 20.64 -13.18 -9.59
C ARG A 305 21.20 -14.25 -10.52
N VAL A 306 20.40 -14.73 -11.48
CA VAL A 306 20.87 -15.63 -12.54
C VAL A 306 21.97 -14.99 -13.39
N ALA A 307 21.80 -13.72 -13.76
CA ALA A 307 22.81 -12.95 -14.50
C ALA A 307 24.13 -12.85 -13.74
N GLY A 308 24.07 -12.56 -12.43
CA GLY A 308 25.25 -12.53 -11.55
C GLY A 308 25.98 -13.88 -11.47
N VAL A 309 25.25 -15.00 -11.40
CA VAL A 309 25.86 -16.33 -11.42
C VAL A 309 26.55 -16.63 -12.77
N LEU A 310 25.92 -16.25 -13.87
CA LEU A 310 26.40 -16.53 -15.23
C LEU A 310 27.43 -15.51 -15.73
N GLY A 311 27.63 -14.38 -15.03
CA GLY A 311 28.49 -13.29 -15.48
C GLY A 311 27.93 -12.53 -16.69
N VAL A 312 26.61 -12.47 -16.83
CA VAL A 312 25.94 -11.70 -17.90
C VAL A 312 25.80 -10.25 -17.45
N GLU A 313 26.41 -9.34 -18.19
CA GLU A 313 26.34 -7.90 -17.92
C GLU A 313 24.91 -7.37 -18.11
N CYS A 314 24.36 -6.76 -17.06
CA CYS A 314 23.02 -6.16 -17.04
C CYS A 314 23.03 -4.73 -16.49
N ALA A 315 24.20 -4.11 -16.31
CA ALA A 315 24.36 -2.79 -15.69
C ALA A 315 23.51 -1.69 -16.37
N ASP A 316 23.39 -1.76 -17.69
CA ASP A 316 22.59 -0.84 -18.51
C ASP A 316 21.07 -0.95 -18.27
N LEU A 317 20.61 -2.07 -17.72
CA LEU A 317 19.19 -2.34 -17.45
C LEU A 317 18.78 -1.97 -16.01
N LEU A 318 19.75 -1.78 -15.10
CA LEU A 318 19.49 -1.55 -13.68
C LEU A 318 18.63 -0.31 -13.39
N PRO A 319 18.84 0.87 -14.02
CA PRO A 319 18.00 2.03 -13.78
C PRO A 319 16.53 1.79 -14.13
N GLY A 320 16.26 1.06 -15.22
CA GLY A 320 14.91 0.70 -15.64
C GLY A 320 14.24 -0.29 -14.67
N VAL A 321 15.00 -1.27 -14.17
CA VAL A 321 14.52 -2.24 -13.16
C VAL A 321 14.23 -1.52 -11.84
N ALA A 322 15.15 -0.69 -11.36
CA ALA A 322 15.00 0.13 -10.16
C ALA A 322 13.77 1.05 -10.25
N GLY A 323 13.56 1.71 -11.39
CA GLY A 323 12.39 2.57 -11.62
C GLY A 323 11.06 1.82 -11.51
N ARG A 324 10.98 0.59 -12.03
CA ARG A 324 9.80 -0.28 -11.91
C ARG A 324 9.60 -0.84 -10.51
N LEU A 325 10.66 -1.29 -9.85
CA LEU A 325 10.60 -1.76 -8.46
C LEU A 325 10.16 -0.62 -7.52
N ALA A 326 10.73 0.57 -7.68
CA ALA A 326 10.30 1.76 -6.93
C ALA A 326 8.83 2.12 -7.19
N ALA A 327 8.32 1.93 -8.42
CA ALA A 327 6.91 2.15 -8.74
C ALA A 327 6.01 1.12 -8.06
N ALA A 328 6.37 -0.16 -8.12
CA ALA A 328 5.64 -1.25 -7.48
C ALA A 328 5.61 -1.07 -5.96
N LEU A 329 6.76 -0.76 -5.35
CA LEU A 329 6.89 -0.49 -3.92
C LEU A 329 6.09 0.73 -3.48
N ALA A 330 6.00 1.78 -4.29
CA ALA A 330 5.18 2.95 -3.95
C ALA A 330 3.67 2.64 -4.02
N ALA A 331 3.25 1.75 -4.91
CA ALA A 331 1.84 1.38 -5.11
C ALA A 331 1.33 0.34 -4.11
N ASP A 332 2.11 -0.73 -3.90
CA ASP A 332 1.82 -1.82 -2.97
C ASP A 332 3.10 -2.28 -2.24
N PRO A 333 3.50 -1.57 -1.17
CA PRO A 333 4.68 -1.90 -0.39
C PRO A 333 4.71 -3.36 0.12
N GLU A 334 3.57 -3.87 0.60
CA GLU A 334 3.49 -5.21 1.23
C GLU A 334 3.54 -6.33 0.19
N GLY A 335 2.90 -6.15 -0.97
CA GLY A 335 2.94 -7.13 -2.05
C GLY A 335 4.24 -7.11 -2.85
N ALA A 336 4.88 -5.95 -3.01
CA ALA A 336 6.11 -5.80 -3.80
C ALA A 336 7.39 -6.12 -3.01
N TRP A 337 7.39 -5.94 -1.69
CA TRP A 337 8.54 -6.29 -0.84
C TRP A 337 8.56 -7.79 -0.56
N SER A 338 9.58 -8.49 -1.06
CA SER A 338 9.70 -9.95 -0.93
C SER A 338 11.12 -10.38 -0.55
N PRO A 339 11.32 -11.61 -0.02
CA PRO A 339 12.66 -12.14 0.26
C PRO A 339 13.57 -12.19 -0.97
N ALA A 340 13.03 -12.30 -2.18
CA ALA A 340 13.81 -12.25 -3.42
C ALA A 340 14.34 -10.83 -3.71
N VAL A 341 13.54 -9.80 -3.40
CA VAL A 341 13.95 -8.40 -3.48
C VAL A 341 15.03 -8.09 -2.44
N GLU A 342 14.85 -8.54 -1.20
CA GLU A 342 15.88 -8.41 -0.15
C GLU A 342 17.20 -9.06 -0.58
N ALA A 343 17.16 -10.32 -1.01
CA ALA A 343 18.35 -11.04 -1.43
C ALA A 343 19.07 -10.38 -2.61
N VAL A 344 18.34 -9.89 -3.64
CA VAL A 344 19.01 -9.23 -4.77
C VAL A 344 19.63 -7.89 -4.39
N LEU A 345 19.02 -7.14 -3.45
CA LEU A 345 19.57 -5.86 -2.98
C LEU A 345 20.81 -6.04 -2.10
N ASP A 346 20.92 -7.17 -1.40
CA ASP A 346 22.13 -7.54 -0.64
C ASP A 346 23.24 -8.06 -1.57
N GLU A 347 22.89 -8.74 -2.65
CA GLU A 347 23.83 -9.30 -3.63
C GLU A 347 24.30 -8.26 -4.69
N GLN A 348 23.50 -7.25 -5.02
CA GLN A 348 23.73 -6.29 -6.12
C GLN A 348 23.73 -4.84 -5.63
N PHE A 349 24.93 -4.30 -5.35
CA PHE A 349 25.11 -2.94 -4.82
C PHE A 349 24.61 -1.83 -5.77
N GLU A 350 24.82 -2.00 -7.06
CA GLU A 350 24.42 -1.04 -8.10
C GLU A 350 22.90 -0.95 -8.20
N LEU A 351 22.19 -2.08 -8.16
CA LEU A 351 20.72 -2.10 -8.15
C LEU A 351 20.19 -1.40 -6.90
N ARG A 352 20.80 -1.65 -5.73
CA ARG A 352 20.43 -0.98 -4.48
C ARG A 352 20.59 0.54 -4.59
N THR A 353 21.70 0.99 -5.16
CA THR A 353 21.98 2.42 -5.36
C THR A 353 20.93 3.07 -6.27
N GLU A 354 20.63 2.44 -7.41
CA GLU A 354 19.61 2.93 -8.35
C GLU A 354 18.20 2.90 -7.74
N LEU A 355 17.86 1.87 -6.97
CA LEU A 355 16.57 1.78 -6.29
C LEU A 355 16.41 2.89 -5.26
N LEU A 356 17.45 3.14 -4.44
CA LEU A 356 17.43 4.21 -3.44
C LEU A 356 17.33 5.59 -4.10
N SER A 357 18.03 5.83 -5.21
CA SER A 357 17.86 7.05 -6.03
C SER A 357 16.40 7.23 -6.50
N ALA A 358 15.81 6.17 -7.06
CA ALA A 358 14.46 6.21 -7.60
C ALA A 358 13.40 6.41 -6.49
N LEU A 359 13.62 5.81 -5.32
CA LEU A 359 12.76 6.00 -4.15
C LEU A 359 12.90 7.40 -3.55
N ASP A 360 14.10 7.98 -3.52
CA ASP A 360 14.32 9.35 -3.04
C ASP A 360 13.63 10.39 -3.94
N ALA A 361 13.75 10.24 -5.26
CA ALA A 361 13.01 11.07 -6.22
C ALA A 361 11.49 10.97 -6.01
N ARG A 362 10.96 9.75 -5.77
CA ARG A 362 9.54 9.56 -5.44
C ARG A 362 9.16 10.15 -4.09
N ALA A 363 10.03 10.08 -3.09
CA ALA A 363 9.80 10.71 -1.79
C ALA A 363 9.74 12.25 -1.90
N ALA A 364 10.44 12.84 -2.87
CA ALA A 364 10.32 14.28 -3.18
C ALA A 364 8.95 14.65 -3.78
N GLU A 365 8.31 13.72 -4.51
CA GLU A 365 7.01 13.88 -5.17
C GLU A 365 5.83 13.53 -4.25
N ASP A 366 5.93 12.45 -3.47
CA ASP A 366 4.92 12.01 -2.50
C ASP A 366 5.60 11.53 -1.20
N PRO A 367 5.89 12.46 -0.26
CA PRO A 367 6.50 12.13 1.02
C PRO A 367 5.63 11.18 1.86
N ALA A 368 4.30 11.28 1.77
CA ALA A 368 3.38 10.46 2.56
C ALA A 368 3.43 9.00 2.11
N ALA A 369 3.51 8.73 0.81
CA ALA A 369 3.75 7.37 0.29
C ALA A 369 5.08 6.81 0.75
N ALA A 370 6.15 7.61 0.74
CA ALA A 370 7.46 7.17 1.22
C ALA A 370 7.45 6.84 2.73
N VAL A 371 6.74 7.61 3.56
CA VAL A 371 6.57 7.30 5.00
C VAL A 371 5.87 5.94 5.20
N ARG A 372 4.85 5.62 4.38
CA ARG A 372 4.17 4.32 4.42
C ARG A 372 5.11 3.19 4.00
N LEU A 373 5.87 3.38 2.93
CA LEU A 373 6.87 2.42 2.46
C LEU A 373 7.92 2.10 3.54
N MET A 374 8.48 3.13 4.18
CA MET A 374 9.48 2.96 5.24
C MET A 374 8.90 2.32 6.52
N ALA A 375 7.58 2.22 6.65
CA ALA A 375 6.96 1.54 7.78
C ALA A 375 6.92 0.02 7.64
N VAL A 376 7.00 -0.51 6.42
CA VAL A 376 6.86 -1.94 6.14
C VAL A 376 8.12 -2.58 5.56
N THR A 377 9.08 -1.77 5.10
CA THR A 377 10.34 -2.27 4.51
C THR A 377 11.50 -2.21 5.50
N ALA A 378 12.43 -3.15 5.37
CA ALA A 378 13.69 -3.17 6.12
C ALA A 378 14.83 -2.42 5.40
N LEU A 379 14.50 -1.46 4.52
CA LEU A 379 15.48 -0.74 3.71
C LEU A 379 16.41 0.14 4.58
N GLU A 380 17.67 -0.27 4.72
CA GLU A 380 18.67 0.54 5.40
C GLU A 380 19.19 1.71 4.56
N LEU A 381 19.16 2.92 5.12
CA LEU A 381 19.60 4.16 4.46
C LEU A 381 21.05 4.56 4.80
N THR A 382 21.86 3.58 5.23
CA THR A 382 23.20 3.73 5.83
C THR A 382 24.33 4.01 4.82
N GLY A 383 24.01 4.24 3.55
CA GLY A 383 24.99 4.48 2.48
C GLY A 383 25.54 5.91 2.39
N VAL A 384 26.62 6.07 1.61
CA VAL A 384 27.29 7.34 1.29
C VAL A 384 26.44 8.25 0.40
N GLN A 385 25.42 7.69 -0.25
CA GLN A 385 24.54 8.40 -1.15
C GLN A 385 23.74 9.51 -0.45
N ALA A 386 23.57 10.63 -1.15
CA ALA A 386 22.65 11.68 -0.73
C ALA A 386 21.21 11.24 -1.01
N LEU A 387 20.47 10.93 0.05
CA LEU A 387 19.06 10.50 0.02
C LEU A 387 18.22 11.43 0.92
N PRO A 388 18.22 12.75 0.65
CA PRO A 388 17.68 13.72 1.58
C PRO A 388 16.19 13.51 1.85
N HIS A 389 15.38 13.25 0.83
CA HIS A 389 13.94 13.12 0.96
C HIS A 389 13.55 11.82 1.66
N LEU A 390 14.21 10.71 1.32
CA LEU A 390 13.96 9.40 1.90
C LEU A 390 14.36 9.37 3.39
N ARG A 391 15.49 9.99 3.76
CA ARG A 391 15.93 10.12 5.17
C ARG A 391 14.96 10.94 6.02
N MET A 392 14.38 11.99 5.44
CA MET A 392 13.33 12.77 6.10
C MET A 392 12.10 11.91 6.35
N CYS A 393 11.64 11.16 5.34
CA CYS A 393 10.46 10.30 5.45
C CYS A 393 10.67 9.15 6.46
N ALA A 394 11.85 8.54 6.48
CA ALA A 394 12.18 7.46 7.41
C ALA A 394 12.15 7.90 8.89
N GLY A 395 12.43 9.19 9.16
CA GLY A 395 12.42 9.76 10.50
C GLY A 395 11.18 10.56 10.87
N ALA A 396 10.16 10.59 10.00
CA ALA A 396 8.94 11.35 10.23
C ALA A 396 8.12 10.75 11.39
N PRO A 397 7.64 11.57 12.36
CA PRO A 397 6.81 11.09 13.45
C PRO A 397 5.47 10.57 12.90
N ARG A 398 5.05 9.38 13.36
CA ARG A 398 3.76 8.79 12.99
C ARG A 398 2.68 9.41 13.88
N GLY A 399 1.93 10.37 13.34
CA GLY A 399 0.85 11.09 14.03
C GLY A 399 1.25 12.52 14.36
N GLY A 400 0.45 13.49 13.88
CA GLY A 400 0.71 14.91 14.05
C GLY A 400 0.80 15.33 15.52
N GLY A 401 1.92 15.94 15.89
CA GLY A 401 2.12 16.52 17.22
C GLY A 401 1.31 17.81 17.42
N PRO A 402 1.19 18.30 18.67
CA PRO A 402 0.55 19.58 18.96
C PRO A 402 1.20 20.73 18.17
N ALA A 403 0.41 21.72 17.78
CA ALA A 403 0.83 22.81 16.88
C ALA A 403 2.17 23.49 17.27
N ARG A 404 2.47 23.57 18.56
CA ARG A 404 3.70 24.20 19.08
C ARG A 404 4.99 23.41 18.83
N GLU A 405 4.89 22.13 18.46
CA GLU A 405 6.03 21.26 18.13
C GLU A 405 6.29 21.18 16.62
N ARG A 406 5.41 21.72 15.78
CA ARG A 406 5.50 21.58 14.30
C ARG A 406 6.75 22.22 13.71
N VAL A 407 7.14 23.41 14.17
CA VAL A 407 8.38 24.05 13.73
C VAL A 407 9.62 23.24 14.17
N GLY A 408 9.56 22.64 15.36
CA GLY A 408 10.59 21.69 15.81
C GLY A 408 10.68 20.46 14.89
N ALA A 409 9.52 19.90 14.52
CA ALA A 409 9.45 18.77 13.57
C ALA A 409 9.97 19.14 12.17
N LEU A 410 9.74 20.38 11.71
CA LEU A 410 10.32 20.90 10.47
C LEU A 410 11.85 20.93 10.56
N HIS A 411 12.41 21.47 11.65
CA HIS A 411 13.86 21.49 11.86
C HIS A 411 14.44 20.08 11.97
N ASP A 412 13.75 19.16 12.64
CA ASP A 412 14.15 17.76 12.71
C ASP A 412 14.18 17.09 11.33
N ALA A 413 13.16 17.31 10.51
CA ALA A 413 13.13 16.81 9.14
C ALA A 413 14.31 17.39 8.34
N LEU A 414 14.50 18.71 8.33
CA LEU A 414 15.60 19.36 7.63
C LEU A 414 16.98 18.87 8.10
N ARG A 415 17.16 18.63 9.40
CA ARG A 415 18.40 18.01 9.93
C ARG A 415 18.64 16.61 9.36
N ARG A 416 17.59 15.78 9.25
CA ARG A 416 17.69 14.42 8.71
C ARG A 416 18.01 14.38 7.23
N ALA A 417 17.62 15.40 6.46
CA ALA A 417 17.98 15.53 5.05
C ALA A 417 19.50 15.52 4.87
N GLY A 418 20.26 16.04 5.84
CA GLY A 418 21.72 16.12 5.80
C GLY A 418 22.26 17.15 4.80
N VAL A 419 21.38 17.95 4.19
CA VAL A 419 21.71 19.03 3.26
C VAL A 419 20.96 20.30 3.67
N SER A 420 21.55 21.46 3.37
CA SER A 420 20.91 22.75 3.67
C SER A 420 19.78 23.03 2.66
N PRO A 421 18.63 23.56 3.09
CA PRO A 421 17.56 24.01 2.18
C PRO A 421 17.98 25.16 1.28
N LEU A 422 19.11 25.83 1.55
CA LEU A 422 19.69 26.82 0.64
C LEU A 422 20.45 26.16 -0.51
N ALA A 423 21.03 24.99 -0.29
CA ALA A 423 21.78 24.23 -1.30
C ALA A 423 20.85 23.32 -2.12
N GLU A 424 19.87 22.69 -1.46
CA GLU A 424 18.84 21.86 -2.10
C GLU A 424 17.44 22.30 -1.64
N PRO A 425 16.81 23.30 -2.31
CA PRO A 425 15.54 23.84 -1.86
C PRO A 425 14.38 22.84 -1.84
N LEU A 426 14.42 21.77 -2.63
CA LEU A 426 13.31 20.80 -2.64
C LEU A 426 13.12 20.09 -1.30
N VAL A 427 14.16 19.99 -0.46
CA VAL A 427 14.01 19.44 0.90
C VAL A 427 13.06 20.28 1.76
N LEU A 428 13.00 21.59 1.54
CA LEU A 428 12.04 22.46 2.23
C LEU A 428 10.60 22.10 1.84
N ARG A 429 10.35 21.79 0.56
CA ARG A 429 9.03 21.34 0.09
C ARG A 429 8.63 20.03 0.76
N THR A 430 9.53 19.06 0.81
CA THR A 430 9.29 17.78 1.47
C THR A 430 9.04 17.97 2.97
N ALA A 431 9.83 18.82 3.64
CA ALA A 431 9.71 19.07 5.07
C ALA A 431 8.35 19.69 5.42
N VAL A 432 7.92 20.70 4.64
CA VAL A 432 6.62 21.34 4.83
C VAL A 432 5.47 20.34 4.64
N ARG A 433 5.54 19.49 3.61
CA ARG A 433 4.51 18.45 3.38
C ARG A 433 4.50 17.37 4.45
N LEU A 434 5.64 16.98 5.01
CA LEU A 434 5.68 16.00 6.10
C LEU A 434 5.08 16.54 7.40
N VAL A 435 5.24 17.82 7.69
CA VAL A 435 4.81 18.42 8.96
C VAL A 435 3.38 18.92 8.90
N TRP A 436 2.99 19.55 7.79
CA TRP A 436 1.68 20.17 7.65
C TRP A 436 0.73 19.40 6.73
N ASP A 437 1.20 18.45 5.92
CA ASP A 437 0.38 17.61 5.02
C ASP A 437 -0.70 18.43 4.27
N GLU A 438 -1.98 18.28 4.66
CA GLU A 438 -3.13 19.03 4.12
C GLU A 438 -3.51 20.30 4.91
N ALA A 439 -2.92 20.51 6.10
CA ALA A 439 -3.09 21.70 6.91
C ALA A 439 -2.17 22.84 6.45
N LEU A 440 -2.52 24.09 6.79
CA LEU A 440 -1.63 25.24 6.63
C LEU A 440 -0.84 25.51 7.91
N PRO A 441 0.41 26.02 7.81
CA PRO A 441 1.03 26.68 8.94
C PRO A 441 0.22 27.90 9.35
N THR A 442 0.23 28.22 10.64
CA THR A 442 -0.27 29.49 11.16
C THR A 442 0.55 30.65 10.58
N ALA A 443 0.00 31.86 10.58
CA ALA A 443 0.74 33.02 10.08
C ALA A 443 2.04 33.28 10.87
N ALA A 444 2.07 32.95 12.16
CA ALA A 444 3.27 33.04 13.00
C ALA A 444 4.35 32.03 12.57
N GLU A 445 3.97 30.76 12.35
CA GLU A 445 4.90 29.73 11.86
C GLU A 445 5.40 30.05 10.45
N ALA A 446 4.51 30.48 9.55
CA ALA A 446 4.86 30.87 8.18
C ALA A 446 5.84 32.05 8.16
N ARG A 447 5.66 33.03 9.07
CA ARG A 447 6.61 34.13 9.24
C ARG A 447 7.97 33.63 9.71
N GLN A 448 7.98 32.77 10.73
CA GLN A 448 9.23 32.20 11.24
C GLN A 448 9.98 31.42 10.14
N MET A 449 9.28 30.62 9.34
CA MET A 449 9.87 29.88 8.21
C MET A 449 10.52 30.81 7.18
N LEU A 450 9.82 31.89 6.81
CA LEU A 450 10.33 32.88 5.86
C LEU A 450 11.58 33.59 6.40
N ASP A 451 11.58 33.96 7.68
CA ASP A 451 12.68 34.64 8.34
C ASP A 451 13.92 33.71 8.48
N GLU A 452 13.73 32.41 8.72
CA GLU A 452 14.82 31.45 8.94
C GLU A 452 15.42 30.87 7.64
N THR A 453 14.61 30.60 6.61
CA THR A 453 15.08 29.91 5.40
C THR A 453 15.28 30.83 4.19
N GLY A 454 14.73 32.04 4.26
CA GLY A 454 14.86 33.05 3.20
C GLY A 454 13.93 32.83 2.00
N SER A 455 13.71 33.90 1.24
CA SER A 455 12.73 33.92 0.14
C SER A 455 13.11 33.05 -1.05
N ASP A 456 14.39 32.90 -1.34
CA ASP A 456 14.84 32.18 -2.56
C ASP A 456 14.59 30.68 -2.44
N ALA A 457 14.86 30.11 -1.26
CA ALA A 457 14.53 28.71 -0.96
C ALA A 457 13.03 28.45 -1.11
N HIS A 458 12.17 29.32 -0.56
CA HIS A 458 10.72 29.20 -0.71
C HIS A 458 10.22 29.34 -2.15
N ARG A 459 10.91 30.15 -2.98
CA ARG A 459 10.58 30.33 -4.40
C ARG A 459 10.90 29.07 -5.19
N VAL A 460 12.12 28.54 -5.06
CA VAL A 460 12.57 27.34 -5.79
C VAL A 460 11.84 26.08 -5.30
N ALA A 461 11.64 25.95 -3.98
CA ALA A 461 10.86 24.86 -3.38
C ALA A 461 9.36 24.94 -3.72
N GLY A 462 8.91 26.05 -4.30
CA GLY A 462 7.51 26.33 -4.55
C GLY A 462 6.66 26.59 -3.31
N THR A 463 7.19 26.50 -2.08
CA THR A 463 6.43 26.63 -0.82
C THR A 463 5.94 28.05 -0.50
N TRP A 464 6.30 29.06 -1.29
CA TRP A 464 5.81 30.44 -1.12
C TRP A 464 4.26 30.54 -1.14
N HIS A 465 3.56 29.70 -1.90
CA HIS A 465 2.09 29.70 -1.96
C HIS A 465 1.48 29.29 -0.61
N VAL A 466 2.13 28.38 0.12
CA VAL A 466 1.73 27.98 1.46
C VAL A 466 1.80 29.19 2.40
N LEU A 467 2.89 29.95 2.35
CA LEU A 467 3.05 31.14 3.19
C LEU A 467 2.00 32.23 2.89
N VAL A 468 1.68 32.44 1.60
CA VAL A 468 0.63 33.38 1.18
C VAL A 468 -0.74 32.92 1.68
N ARG A 469 -1.08 31.64 1.51
CA ARG A 469 -2.33 31.08 2.02
C ARG A 469 -2.42 31.18 3.53
N SER A 470 -1.33 30.90 4.26
CA SER A 470 -1.27 31.06 5.72
C SER A 470 -1.56 32.49 6.20
N ALA A 471 -1.21 33.52 5.43
CA ALA A 471 -1.56 34.89 5.76
C ALA A 471 -3.04 35.21 5.45
N LEU A 472 -3.54 34.74 4.30
CA LEU A 472 -4.88 35.09 3.80
C LEU A 472 -6.02 34.27 4.42
N GLU A 473 -5.75 33.03 4.82
CA GLU A 473 -6.70 32.09 5.44
C GLU A 473 -6.60 32.08 6.97
N ALA A 474 -5.70 32.90 7.55
CA ALA A 474 -5.62 33.06 8.99
C ALA A 474 -6.94 33.60 9.59
N PRO A 475 -7.28 33.20 10.82
CA PRO A 475 -8.39 33.81 11.55
C PRO A 475 -8.26 35.35 11.62
N ALA A 476 -9.40 36.06 11.55
CA ALA A 476 -9.42 37.52 11.49
C ALA A 476 -8.76 38.18 12.72
N ASP A 477 -8.71 37.48 13.85
CA ASP A 477 -8.10 37.91 15.12
C ASP A 477 -6.61 37.56 15.24
N ASP A 478 -6.02 36.78 14.33
CA ASP A 478 -4.60 36.39 14.38
C ASP A 478 -3.67 37.60 14.11
N PRO A 479 -2.92 38.11 15.11
CA PRO A 479 -2.06 39.27 14.93
C PRO A 479 -0.84 39.00 14.03
N ALA A 480 -0.50 37.74 13.78
CA ALA A 480 0.65 37.40 12.94
C ALA A 480 0.36 37.55 11.44
N ALA A 481 -0.91 37.43 11.02
CA ALA A 481 -1.32 37.56 9.62
C ALA A 481 -0.96 38.92 8.99
N PRO A 482 -1.35 40.08 9.57
CA PRO A 482 -0.94 41.37 9.04
C PRO A 482 0.57 41.65 9.21
N ALA A 483 1.24 41.02 10.19
CA ALA A 483 2.68 41.16 10.38
C ALA A 483 3.49 40.40 9.30
N LEU A 484 2.93 39.32 8.75
CA LEU A 484 3.54 38.52 7.68
C LEU A 484 3.41 39.19 6.31
N ALA A 485 2.29 39.87 6.03
CA ALA A 485 1.98 40.41 4.71
C ALA A 485 3.08 41.32 4.09
N PRO A 486 3.70 42.28 4.82
CA PRO A 486 4.78 43.10 4.27
C PRO A 486 6.03 42.28 3.90
N GLY A 487 6.30 41.21 4.66
CA GLY A 487 7.37 40.27 4.36
C GLY A 487 7.13 39.57 3.03
N LEU A 488 5.93 39.03 2.82
CA LEU A 488 5.54 38.35 1.58
C LEU A 488 5.58 39.27 0.36
N LEU A 489 5.01 40.47 0.47
CA LEU A 489 5.00 41.45 -0.62
C LEU A 489 6.40 41.88 -1.03
N ARG A 490 7.32 42.04 -0.07
CA ARG A 490 8.72 42.39 -0.32
C ARG A 490 9.53 41.23 -0.90
N CYS A 491 9.31 40.01 -0.39
CA CYS A 491 10.09 38.82 -0.76
C CYS A 491 9.66 38.18 -2.08
N PHE A 492 8.40 38.38 -2.50
CA PHE A 492 7.83 37.75 -3.70
C PHE A 492 7.14 38.78 -4.64
N PRO A 493 7.83 39.87 -5.03
CA PRO A 493 7.22 40.98 -5.74
C PRO A 493 6.70 40.59 -7.12
N ASP A 494 7.34 39.65 -7.82
CA ASP A 494 6.96 39.21 -9.17
C ASP A 494 6.28 37.84 -9.20
N THR A 495 6.29 37.11 -8.08
CA THR A 495 5.75 35.74 -8.00
C THR A 495 4.27 35.71 -7.63
N ILE A 496 3.83 36.63 -6.77
CA ILE A 496 2.44 36.66 -6.29
C ILE A 496 1.52 37.19 -7.42
N GLY A 497 0.38 36.54 -7.66
CA GLY A 497 -0.62 37.02 -8.62
C GLY A 497 -1.31 38.32 -8.16
N PRO A 498 -1.99 39.06 -9.05
CA PRO A 498 -2.63 40.33 -8.70
C PRO A 498 -3.68 40.20 -7.57
N GLY A 499 -4.54 39.18 -7.61
CA GLY A 499 -5.56 38.96 -6.57
C GLY A 499 -4.98 38.74 -5.16
N PRO A 500 -4.15 37.72 -4.94
CA PRO A 500 -3.51 37.52 -3.63
C PRO A 500 -2.64 38.71 -3.20
N ARG A 501 -2.00 39.42 -4.14
CA ARG A 501 -1.21 40.62 -3.84
C ARG A 501 -2.09 41.73 -3.25
N ASP A 502 -3.25 41.99 -3.84
CA ASP A 502 -4.15 43.04 -3.34
C ASP A 502 -4.80 42.64 -2.01
N ALA A 503 -5.12 41.35 -1.82
CA ALA A 503 -5.57 40.85 -0.51
C ALA A 503 -4.49 41.01 0.58
N LEU A 504 -3.21 40.75 0.26
CA LEU A 504 -2.09 41.00 1.18
C LEU A 504 -1.89 42.49 1.48
N ARG A 505 -2.10 43.38 0.49
CA ARG A 505 -2.07 44.84 0.70
C ARG A 505 -3.19 45.31 1.63
N LEU A 506 -4.37 44.70 1.54
CA LEU A 506 -5.46 44.95 2.49
C LEU A 506 -5.09 44.53 3.92
N LEU A 507 -4.45 43.37 4.08
CA LEU A 507 -3.94 42.93 5.38
C LEU A 507 -2.85 43.85 5.93
N GLU A 508 -1.89 44.27 5.09
CA GLU A 508 -0.87 45.25 5.46
C GLU A 508 -1.49 46.58 5.90
N PHE A 509 -2.49 47.07 5.15
CA PHE A 509 -3.22 48.29 5.48
C PHE A 509 -4.00 48.17 6.79
N ALA A 510 -4.69 47.05 7.02
CA ALA A 510 -5.39 46.78 8.28
C ALA A 510 -4.42 46.77 9.47
N GLY A 511 -3.26 46.10 9.34
CA GLY A 511 -2.21 46.11 10.36
C GLY A 511 -1.56 47.48 10.57
N ALA A 512 -1.48 48.30 9.53
CA ALA A 512 -0.99 49.67 9.65
C ALA A 512 -2.02 50.59 10.36
N LEU A 513 -3.32 50.38 10.11
CA LEU A 513 -4.40 51.04 10.85
C LEU A 513 -4.39 50.65 12.33
N GLU A 514 -4.32 49.36 12.66
CA GLU A 514 -4.23 48.86 14.04
C GLU A 514 -3.04 49.46 14.79
N GLY A 515 -1.89 49.56 14.12
CA GLY A 515 -0.68 50.16 14.68
C GLY A 515 -0.64 51.70 14.68
N GLY A 516 -1.69 52.38 14.20
CA GLY A 516 -1.73 53.85 14.12
C GLY A 516 -0.71 54.47 13.16
N ARG A 517 -0.20 53.70 12.19
CA ARG A 517 0.85 54.12 11.24
C ARG A 517 0.30 54.79 9.98
N VAL A 518 -1.02 54.80 9.80
CA VAL A 518 -1.70 55.39 8.63
C VAL A 518 -2.31 56.74 9.02
N ALA A 519 -1.88 57.80 8.34
CA ALA A 519 -2.50 59.12 8.45
C ALA A 519 -3.86 59.14 7.75
N ALA A 520 -4.80 59.96 8.23
CA ALA A 520 -6.09 60.14 7.57
C ALA A 520 -5.91 60.75 6.16
N PRO A 521 -6.77 60.41 5.18
CA PRO A 521 -8.04 59.69 5.34
C PRO A 521 -7.93 58.15 5.43
N TRP A 522 -8.92 57.49 6.07
CA TRP A 522 -8.91 56.02 6.28
C TRP A 522 -10.03 55.29 5.54
N VAL A 523 -11.28 55.79 5.62
CA VAL A 523 -12.47 55.10 5.09
C VAL A 523 -12.44 55.02 3.57
N GLU A 524 -12.18 56.13 2.88
CA GLU A 524 -12.13 56.18 1.42
C GLU A 524 -11.02 55.28 0.84
N PRO A 525 -9.76 55.34 1.32
CA PRO A 525 -8.72 54.41 0.88
C PRO A 525 -9.04 52.94 1.19
N ALA A 526 -9.63 52.63 2.34
CA ALA A 526 -10.02 51.25 2.69
C ALA A 526 -11.04 50.68 1.69
N LEU A 527 -12.07 51.47 1.35
CA LEU A 527 -13.10 51.08 0.39
C LEU A 527 -12.54 50.95 -1.03
N ALA A 528 -11.70 51.90 -1.46
CA ALA A 528 -11.06 51.86 -2.77
C ALA A 528 -10.13 50.64 -2.91
N ALA A 529 -9.33 50.33 -1.88
CA ALA A 529 -8.45 49.16 -1.87
C ALA A 529 -9.26 47.86 -1.86
N ARG A 530 -10.38 47.81 -1.12
CA ARG A 530 -11.27 46.64 -1.09
C ARG A 530 -11.88 46.39 -2.46
N GLU A 531 -12.30 47.44 -3.16
CA GLU A 531 -12.87 47.32 -4.49
C GLU A 531 -11.81 46.93 -5.53
N ALA A 532 -10.61 47.51 -5.46
CA ALA A 532 -9.48 47.12 -6.30
C ALA A 532 -9.15 45.63 -6.15
N ALA A 533 -9.12 45.12 -4.92
CA ALA A 533 -8.87 43.69 -4.67
C ALA A 533 -9.96 42.78 -5.27
N ARG A 534 -11.22 43.23 -5.29
CA ARG A 534 -12.37 42.47 -5.86
C ARG A 534 -12.31 42.33 -7.37
N VAL A 535 -11.65 43.25 -8.08
CA VAL A 535 -11.44 43.17 -9.54
C VAL A 535 -10.76 41.85 -9.92
N HIS A 536 -9.91 41.31 -9.05
CA HIS A 536 -9.11 40.12 -9.30
C HIS A 536 -9.68 38.84 -8.67
N GLY A 537 -10.90 38.88 -8.12
CA GLY A 537 -11.60 37.72 -7.54
C GLY A 537 -12.13 37.96 -6.12
N PRO A 538 -12.77 36.94 -5.51
CA PRO A 538 -13.27 37.05 -4.15
C PRO A 538 -12.12 37.19 -3.14
N VAL A 539 -12.25 38.16 -2.23
CA VAL A 539 -11.32 38.36 -1.11
C VAL A 539 -11.77 37.48 0.06
N ALA A 540 -10.82 36.83 0.75
CA ALA A 540 -11.11 35.99 1.90
C ALA A 540 -11.89 36.77 2.99
N PRO A 541 -12.99 36.21 3.55
CA PRO A 541 -13.81 36.91 4.54
C PRO A 541 -13.00 37.40 5.76
N ALA A 542 -12.06 36.60 6.26
CA ALA A 542 -11.22 36.97 7.40
C ALA A 542 -10.40 38.25 7.16
N VAL A 543 -9.93 38.48 5.93
CA VAL A 543 -9.22 39.71 5.56
C VAL A 543 -10.15 40.93 5.61
N LEU A 544 -11.38 40.77 5.12
CA LEU A 544 -12.39 41.82 5.13
C LEU A 544 -12.88 42.13 6.54
N ASP A 545 -13.13 41.10 7.35
CA ASP A 545 -13.55 41.23 8.74
C ASP A 545 -12.47 41.93 9.57
N ARG A 546 -11.19 41.60 9.35
CA ARG A 546 -10.08 42.27 10.01
C ARG A 546 -9.95 43.73 9.58
N LEU A 547 -10.03 44.03 8.28
CA LEU A 547 -10.04 45.42 7.80
C LEU A 547 -11.17 46.22 8.45
N ALA A 548 -12.37 45.64 8.51
CA ALA A 548 -13.54 46.27 9.12
C ALA A 548 -13.32 46.51 10.62
N ALA A 549 -12.77 45.54 11.35
CA ALA A 549 -12.45 45.66 12.77
C ALA A 549 -11.36 46.71 13.03
N ALA A 550 -10.30 46.74 12.23
CA ALA A 550 -9.22 47.73 12.32
C ALA A 550 -9.73 49.15 12.09
N LEU A 551 -10.55 49.34 11.05
CA LEU A 551 -11.18 50.63 10.73
C LEU A 551 -12.15 51.07 11.83
N ALA A 552 -13.02 50.17 12.29
CA ALA A 552 -13.93 50.41 13.41
C ALA A 552 -13.17 50.84 14.68
N GLY A 553 -12.07 50.16 15.00
CA GLY A 553 -11.21 50.50 16.13
C GLY A 553 -10.60 51.90 16.01
N ARG A 554 -10.15 52.31 14.81
CA ARG A 554 -9.63 53.66 14.56
C ARG A 554 -10.72 54.73 14.60
N LEU A 555 -11.92 54.46 14.08
CA LEU A 555 -13.08 55.36 14.16
C LEU A 555 -13.59 55.55 15.60
N LEU A 556 -13.37 54.58 16.48
CA LEU A 556 -13.69 54.66 17.90
C LEU A 556 -12.51 55.15 18.76
N SER A 557 -11.39 55.53 18.14
CA SER A 557 -10.24 56.09 18.83
C SER A 557 -10.43 57.59 19.12
N ARG A 558 -9.73 58.11 20.13
CA ARG A 558 -9.74 59.56 20.46
C ARG A 558 -9.10 60.42 19.38
N GLU A 559 -8.33 59.81 18.48
CA GLU A 559 -7.62 60.47 17.39
C GLU A 559 -8.46 60.51 16.11
N ARG A 560 -9.74 60.11 16.15
CA ARG A 560 -10.62 60.12 14.97
C ARG A 560 -10.76 61.56 14.44
N PRO A 561 -10.38 61.84 13.18
CA PRO A 561 -10.71 63.10 12.53
C PRO A 561 -12.22 63.21 12.26
N ASP A 562 -12.76 64.42 12.37
CA ASP A 562 -14.19 64.69 12.27
C ASP A 562 -14.83 64.12 10.99
N GLY A 563 -14.12 64.12 9.86
CA GLY A 563 -14.64 63.69 8.54
C GLY A 563 -14.80 62.19 8.33
N GLU A 564 -14.10 61.34 9.09
CA GLU A 564 -13.99 59.91 8.77
C GLU A 564 -15.28 59.13 9.04
N LEU A 565 -15.95 59.38 10.16
CA LEU A 565 -17.22 58.72 10.44
C LEU A 565 -18.31 59.20 9.47
N TYR A 566 -18.28 60.48 9.07
CA TYR A 566 -19.19 61.01 8.07
C TYR A 566 -18.98 60.36 6.70
N ALA A 567 -17.72 60.13 6.31
CA ALA A 567 -17.41 59.39 5.08
C ALA A 567 -18.01 57.98 5.12
N LEU A 568 -17.88 57.25 6.24
CA LEU A 568 -18.49 55.93 6.41
C LEU A 568 -20.02 55.97 6.28
N ILE A 569 -20.67 56.94 6.93
CA ILE A 569 -22.14 57.10 6.90
C ILE A 569 -22.63 57.38 5.48
N HIS A 570 -21.99 58.30 4.75
CA HIS A 570 -22.39 58.67 3.40
C HIS A 570 -22.13 57.56 2.38
N ARG A 571 -21.07 56.76 2.57
CA ARG A 571 -20.79 55.61 1.69
C ARG A 571 -21.78 54.47 1.88
N GLY A 572 -22.45 54.39 3.04
CA GLY A 572 -23.54 53.44 3.27
C GLY A 572 -23.10 51.98 3.22
N ASP A 573 -21.85 51.69 3.58
CA ASP A 573 -21.36 50.31 3.60
C ASP A 573 -21.89 49.55 4.83
N ALA A 574 -22.88 48.69 4.60
CA ALA A 574 -23.57 47.95 5.67
C ALA A 574 -22.62 47.07 6.50
N ALA A 575 -21.59 46.46 5.88
CA ALA A 575 -20.66 45.58 6.58
C ALA A 575 -19.72 46.36 7.51
N LEU A 576 -19.18 47.49 7.04
CA LEU A 576 -18.34 48.37 7.86
C LEU A 576 -19.15 49.06 8.98
N LEU A 577 -20.39 49.47 8.71
CA LEU A 577 -21.29 50.03 9.73
C LEU A 577 -21.67 49.00 10.80
N ALA A 578 -21.89 47.74 10.40
CA ALA A 578 -22.12 46.65 11.33
C ALA A 578 -20.89 46.38 12.20
N ALA A 579 -19.69 46.35 11.61
CA ALA A 579 -18.43 46.19 12.35
C ALA A 579 -18.17 47.35 13.32
N TYR A 580 -18.41 48.60 12.91
CA TYR A 580 -18.35 49.77 13.79
C TYR A 580 -19.32 49.66 14.97
N THR A 581 -20.57 49.26 14.70
CA THR A 581 -21.59 49.09 15.73
C THR A 581 -21.23 47.97 16.71
N ALA A 582 -20.69 46.86 16.21
CA ALA A 582 -20.22 45.75 17.05
C ALA A 582 -19.03 46.17 17.92
N ALA A 583 -18.03 46.84 17.35
CA ALA A 583 -16.87 47.35 18.08
C ALA A 583 -17.25 48.38 19.15
N ALA A 584 -18.22 49.24 18.87
CA ALA A 584 -18.72 50.24 19.83
C ALA A 584 -19.42 49.60 21.05
N ARG A 585 -19.92 48.36 20.93
CA ARG A 585 -20.50 47.58 22.04
C ARG A 585 -19.46 46.83 22.87
N SER A 586 -18.19 46.90 22.51
CA SER A 586 -17.12 46.23 23.27
C SER A 586 -16.96 46.80 24.68
N ASP A 587 -16.51 45.96 25.60
CA ASP A 587 -16.23 46.36 26.98
C ASP A 587 -15.18 47.46 27.05
N GLN A 588 -14.23 47.49 26.11
CA GLN A 588 -13.21 48.52 26.03
C GLN A 588 -13.82 49.91 25.76
N VAL A 589 -14.78 50.00 24.84
CA VAL A 589 -15.50 51.25 24.55
C VAL A 589 -16.40 51.62 25.72
N ALA A 590 -17.14 50.66 26.28
CA ALA A 590 -17.99 50.89 27.44
C ALA A 590 -17.20 51.39 28.66
N ALA A 591 -16.01 50.84 28.92
CA ALA A 591 -15.12 51.30 29.97
C ALA A 591 -14.69 52.76 29.73
N ARG A 592 -14.24 53.10 28.51
CA ARG A 592 -13.83 54.48 28.17
C ARG A 592 -14.98 55.47 28.29
N LEU A 593 -16.19 55.12 27.86
CA LEU A 593 -17.37 55.97 27.98
C LEU A 593 -17.70 56.28 29.46
N ARG A 594 -17.39 55.37 30.39
CA ARG A 594 -17.60 55.54 31.84
C ARG A 594 -16.45 56.23 32.57
N THR A 595 -15.29 56.41 31.95
CA THR A 595 -14.11 56.95 32.63
C THR A 595 -13.49 58.17 31.95
N VAL A 596 -13.90 58.52 30.72
CA VAL A 596 -13.33 59.61 29.93
C VAL A 596 -14.46 60.52 29.41
N PRO A 597 -14.85 61.58 30.17
CA PRO A 597 -15.96 62.45 29.82
C PRO A 597 -15.87 63.08 28.42
N VAL A 598 -14.68 63.55 28.01
CA VAL A 598 -14.45 64.11 26.67
C VAL A 598 -14.74 63.11 25.54
N TYR A 599 -14.50 61.82 25.77
CA TYR A 599 -14.79 60.75 24.80
C TYR A 599 -16.29 60.48 24.71
N ALA A 600 -17.01 60.49 25.85
CA ALA A 600 -18.46 60.36 25.86
C ALA A 600 -19.16 61.53 25.14
N ALA A 601 -18.66 62.76 25.33
CA ALA A 601 -19.14 63.95 24.60
C ALA A 601 -18.93 63.82 23.08
N ASP A 602 -17.73 63.38 22.67
CA ASP A 602 -17.42 63.15 21.25
C ASP A 602 -18.29 62.04 20.63
N CYS A 603 -18.46 60.90 21.30
CA CYS A 603 -19.36 59.84 20.83
C CYS A 603 -20.81 60.30 20.76
N PHE A 604 -21.30 61.10 21.72
CA PHE A 604 -22.64 61.68 21.66
C PHE A 604 -22.79 62.55 20.40
N ALA A 605 -21.90 63.52 20.20
CA ALA A 605 -21.94 64.42 19.05
C ALA A 605 -21.87 63.65 17.72
N ALA A 606 -21.02 62.63 17.65
CA ALA A 606 -20.87 61.78 16.48
C ALA A 606 -22.14 60.95 16.17
N TRP A 607 -22.75 60.32 17.19
CA TRP A 607 -23.90 59.43 17.02
C TRP A 607 -25.24 60.18 16.91
N THR A 608 -25.32 61.44 17.33
CA THR A 608 -26.50 62.28 17.08
C THR A 608 -26.49 62.98 15.73
N SER A 609 -25.35 62.97 15.03
CA SER A 609 -25.19 63.64 13.74
C SER A 609 -25.87 62.89 12.58
N LEU A 610 -26.25 63.67 11.56
CA LEU A 610 -26.80 63.22 10.27
C LEU A 610 -28.01 62.25 10.35
N PRO A 611 -29.14 62.65 10.97
CA PRO A 611 -30.39 61.88 10.89
C PRO A 611 -30.88 61.76 9.44
N GLY A 612 -31.32 60.55 9.05
CA GLY A 612 -31.86 60.31 7.71
C GLY A 612 -30.82 60.18 6.61
N ALA A 613 -29.53 60.10 6.94
CA ALA A 613 -28.47 59.94 5.94
C ALA A 613 -28.54 58.58 5.23
N THR A 614 -28.71 57.49 5.98
CA THR A 614 -29.00 56.14 5.46
C THR A 614 -29.82 55.36 6.48
N GLY A 615 -30.65 54.41 6.01
CA GLY A 615 -31.47 53.58 6.91
C GLY A 615 -30.64 52.72 7.87
N ASP A 616 -29.50 52.20 7.39
CA ASP A 616 -28.56 51.42 8.20
C ASP A 616 -27.90 52.28 9.29
N TRP A 617 -27.57 53.54 8.98
CA TRP A 617 -27.05 54.49 9.99
C TRP A 617 -28.12 54.83 11.03
N ASP A 618 -29.36 55.11 10.64
CA ASP A 618 -30.44 55.43 11.58
C ASP A 618 -30.70 54.27 12.56
N GLN A 619 -30.64 53.04 12.08
CA GLN A 619 -30.71 51.85 12.93
C GLN A 619 -29.50 51.73 13.86
N ALA A 620 -28.29 51.89 13.32
CA ALA A 620 -27.05 51.80 14.09
C ALA A 620 -26.98 52.87 15.20
N ARG A 621 -27.21 54.15 14.86
CA ARG A 621 -27.17 55.25 15.83
C ARG A 621 -28.20 55.11 16.93
N THR A 622 -29.41 54.64 16.62
CA THR A 622 -30.46 54.44 17.63
C THR A 622 -30.01 53.37 18.61
N ALA A 623 -29.47 52.25 18.11
CA ALA A 623 -28.95 51.20 18.97
C ALA A 623 -27.72 51.65 19.79
N LEU A 624 -26.82 52.46 19.24
CA LEU A 624 -25.66 52.98 19.95
C LEU A 624 -26.05 53.98 21.04
N LEU A 625 -26.94 54.92 20.75
CA LEU A 625 -27.44 55.88 21.74
C LEU A 625 -28.19 55.17 22.88
N ASP A 626 -29.12 54.27 22.55
CA ASP A 626 -30.01 53.64 23.53
C ASP A 626 -29.34 52.55 24.35
N LYS A 627 -28.52 51.71 23.70
CA LYS A 627 -27.97 50.49 24.33
C LYS A 627 -26.53 50.63 24.78
N VAL A 628 -25.78 51.63 24.28
CA VAL A 628 -24.36 51.82 24.63
C VAL A 628 -24.16 53.12 25.39
N LEU A 629 -24.51 54.27 24.79
CA LEU A 629 -24.19 55.59 25.36
C LEU A 629 -25.00 55.92 26.60
N ARG A 630 -26.34 55.86 26.51
CA ARG A 630 -27.23 56.25 27.61
C ARG A 630 -26.99 55.42 28.89
N PRO A 631 -26.81 54.08 28.82
CA PRO A 631 -26.46 53.29 30.00
C PRO A 631 -25.09 53.67 30.59
N ALA A 632 -24.08 53.97 29.75
CA ALA A 632 -22.75 54.35 30.22
C ALA A 632 -22.77 55.73 30.90
N VAL A 633 -23.43 56.72 30.30
CA VAL A 633 -23.53 58.08 30.82
C VAL A 633 -24.36 58.15 32.11
N ARG A 634 -25.45 57.37 32.23
CA ARG A 634 -26.25 57.29 33.47
C ARG A 634 -25.47 56.71 34.65
N ALA A 635 -24.42 55.94 34.38
CA ALA A 635 -23.54 55.38 35.41
C ALA A 635 -22.38 56.32 35.80
N LEU A 636 -22.24 57.48 35.15
CA LEU A 636 -21.19 58.45 35.48
C LEU A 636 -21.48 59.17 36.80
N PRO A 637 -20.44 59.48 37.60
CA PRO A 637 -20.55 60.43 38.70
C PRO A 637 -21.02 61.81 38.23
N ALA A 638 -21.73 62.54 39.09
CA ALA A 638 -22.18 63.91 38.83
C ALA A 638 -21.09 64.88 38.31
N PRO A 639 -19.83 64.89 38.81
CA PRO A 639 -18.79 65.77 38.26
C PRO A 639 -18.39 65.40 36.82
N ASP A 640 -18.32 64.11 36.50
CA ASP A 640 -17.96 63.61 35.17
C ASP A 640 -19.09 63.91 34.16
N LEU A 641 -20.35 63.79 34.58
CA LEU A 641 -21.51 64.16 33.76
C LEU A 641 -21.52 65.66 33.44
N ALA A 642 -21.20 66.51 34.41
CA ALA A 642 -21.07 67.95 34.19
C ALA A 642 -19.90 68.28 33.23
N GLU A 643 -18.83 67.49 33.26
CA GLU A 643 -17.73 67.64 32.30
C GLU A 643 -18.13 67.24 30.87
N VAL A 644 -18.93 66.18 30.69
CA VAL A 644 -19.53 65.85 29.38
C VAL A 644 -20.36 67.04 28.86
N GLU A 645 -21.21 67.63 29.69
CA GLU A 645 -22.02 68.80 29.31
C GLU A 645 -21.16 69.99 28.91
N ARG A 646 -20.10 70.32 29.67
CA ARG A 646 -19.17 71.41 29.32
C ARG A 646 -18.49 71.18 27.97
N HIS A 647 -18.08 69.96 27.67
CA HIS A 647 -17.48 69.63 26.37
C HIS A 647 -18.49 69.76 25.21
N LEU A 648 -19.75 69.40 25.43
CA LEU A 648 -20.82 69.57 24.44
C LEU A 648 -21.22 71.04 24.25
N GLU A 649 -21.29 71.83 25.32
CA GLU A 649 -21.54 73.28 25.26
C GLU A 649 -20.45 74.01 24.48
N ALA A 650 -19.18 73.63 24.70
CA ALA A 650 -18.05 74.18 23.95
C ALA A 650 -18.12 73.86 22.44
N ALA A 651 -18.77 72.75 22.07
CA ALA A 651 -19.01 72.37 20.68
C ALA A 651 -20.34 72.93 20.11
N GLY A 652 -21.19 73.55 20.94
CA GLY A 652 -22.44 74.21 20.56
C GLY A 652 -23.56 74.05 21.59
N ALA A 653 -24.20 75.15 22.00
CA ALA A 653 -25.24 75.16 23.04
C ALA A 653 -26.40 74.19 22.79
N HIS A 654 -26.82 74.02 21.53
CA HIS A 654 -27.88 73.07 21.16
C HIS A 654 -27.54 71.61 21.50
N ARG A 655 -26.25 71.22 21.50
CA ARG A 655 -25.81 69.83 21.70
C ARG A 655 -25.93 69.44 23.17
N ALA A 656 -25.67 70.40 24.06
CA ALA A 656 -25.88 70.22 25.50
C ALA A 656 -27.37 70.13 25.84
N GLU A 657 -28.22 70.91 25.18
CA GLU A 657 -29.68 70.82 25.35
C GLU A 657 -30.23 69.46 24.87
N GLU A 658 -29.82 69.00 23.69
CA GLU A 658 -30.16 67.67 23.17
C GLU A 658 -29.69 66.54 24.09
N PHE A 659 -28.49 66.66 24.65
CA PHE A 659 -27.93 65.70 25.60
C PHE A 659 -28.78 65.63 26.88
N ARG A 660 -29.12 66.78 27.48
CA ARG A 660 -30.01 66.83 28.66
C ARG A 660 -31.38 66.24 28.37
N ALA A 661 -31.94 66.52 27.18
CA ALA A 661 -33.21 65.93 26.76
C ALA A 661 -33.12 64.40 26.64
N SER A 662 -32.02 63.87 26.10
CA SER A 662 -31.80 62.44 25.91
C SER A 662 -31.60 61.62 27.20
N LEU A 663 -31.30 62.29 28.32
CA LEU A 663 -31.13 61.67 29.65
C LEU A 663 -32.43 61.65 30.46
N ARG A 664 -33.38 62.55 30.15
CA ARG A 664 -34.69 62.63 30.80
C ARG A 664 -35.69 61.58 30.26
N LEU A 665 -35.45 61.09 29.05
CA LEU A 665 -36.03 59.91 28.43
C LEU A 665 -35.14 58.69 28.76
#